data_AF-A0A0L1ISY9-F1
#
_entry.id   AF-A0A0L1ISY9-F1
#
_cell.length_a   1.000
_cell.length_b   1.000
_cell.length_c   1.000
_cell.angle_alpha   90.00
_cell.angle_beta   90.00
_cell.angle_gamma   90.00
#
_symmetry.space_group_name_H-M   'P 1'
#
loop_
_entity.id
_entity.type
_entity.pdbx_description
1 polymer ?
#
loop_
_entity_poly.entity_id
_entity_poly.type
_entity_poly.pdbx_seq_one_letter_code
_entity_poly.pdbx_strand_id
1 'polypeptide(L)'
;MAKMALGSRLSLLLCLLAVFQFALAQKCWRDVTCAGPKDSAFPGPWEDNIYAPSSRTVSPKRTILSLARPNATVDYQKSKPYTLRGNGSEVVFDFGIEVGGIVTLNYTSKGGSGALGLAFSEAKNWIGEWSDSSNGAFKGPDGALYANFTKDGSASYVMPDESLRGGFRYLSVFLVTKDQVSVDVDAVSLEIGFQPTWSNLRAYQGYFHSNDDLLNRIWYSGAYTLQTNAVPVDTGRQVPMLTKGWANNATMGPGDTILVDGAKRDRAVWPGDMGVAVPAAFVSTGDLESVKNALQTMYDTQDNSTGAFDESGPPLSQKNSDTYHMWSMIGTYNYLLYTNDTSFLSKNWNKYQKAMDYIYNKVDNSTGLLNVTGTRDWARWQQGYSNSEAQMILYHTLTTGAQLASWAGSSLTNKWNAQATDLAQSINEYCWDDEYGAFKDNATITALHPQDANSLALLYGVVDPDRASRISKNLLQNWTPIGAETPELPNNISPFISSFEIQGHFEIGQSARALELIRRSWGWYLNNPNGTESTVIEGYLVDGSFGYRSDRGYSNDPSYVSHAHGWSAGPTNALTTYLLGLSVTSPRGLTWKIAPQFGDLKTVEGGFTTSLGKFQASWDKSPDGYTLQFSVPPGTKGNLTLPYVRSSEKPSITIDGNDIFKGVYYVDDTATITVTLQHPPIRNSNNKPPTQHPNNNATTNINNAGHAPPRLHTMHPAPILSRKPHPAAPPQHHPHPPLHTQQPAPQLRQLARPRSRDRPVPKHNDAFRSGNSSLRGGDVRGDQAGSIRPRPGVREGRAKPSAGAERGGDETGRTGGIRGQRVRDTGAGQDGAEEVSTGTSTIPTFPSVIRLPKDLDAGALKAGDEVPESVEEEEYQLLGLGIRTVSFLKIQVYVVGMYVAKSDISELQQRLVRTAVNPPGAKEGVVDTPGATSATSLVSTERQGLKELLLDAERGDEVWDAVIRGDGLKTAFRIVPTRNTDFLHLRDGWVRGITGRAQKANAKALEGAQSEFQDESFGTALNDFKSLFGGGQRKNVPKGQTLLLVRGGRGELDALFHPDPAKPVRFLGRVSDERISRLVWLNYLAGKNVSSEGARQSVVDGVMGIVERPVGTVVQKIV
;
A
#
# COMPACT_ATOMS: atom_id res chain seq x y z
N MET A 1 44.50 -19.89 49.04
CA MET A 1 43.86 -20.77 48.04
C MET A 1 42.38 -21.13 48.35
N ALA A 2 41.68 -20.43 49.26
CA ALA A 2 40.25 -20.69 49.53
C ALA A 2 39.26 -19.68 48.87
N LYS A 3 39.76 -18.65 48.17
CA LYS A 3 38.91 -17.65 47.47
C LYS A 3 38.69 -17.91 45.98
N MET A 4 39.44 -18.83 45.36
CA MET A 4 39.25 -19.21 43.95
C MET A 4 38.25 -20.36 43.73
N ALA A 5 37.92 -21.13 44.77
CA ALA A 5 36.98 -22.25 44.67
C ALA A 5 35.49 -21.82 44.71
N LEU A 6 35.18 -20.61 45.20
CA LEU A 6 33.80 -20.12 45.33
C LEU A 6 33.27 -19.48 44.04
N GLY A 7 34.13 -18.83 43.25
CA GLY A 7 33.75 -18.18 41.98
C GLY A 7 33.46 -19.18 40.84
N SER A 8 34.12 -20.34 40.85
CA SER A 8 33.89 -21.41 39.87
C SER A 8 32.55 -22.13 40.09
N ARG A 9 32.13 -22.31 41.36
CA ARG A 9 30.84 -22.95 41.68
C ARG A 9 29.64 -22.04 41.43
N LEU A 10 29.79 -20.71 41.61
CA LEU A 10 28.72 -19.76 41.31
C LEU A 10 28.51 -19.57 39.79
N SER A 11 29.61 -19.60 39.01
CA SER A 11 29.53 -19.54 37.53
C SER A 11 28.95 -20.83 36.94
N LEU A 12 29.24 -22.00 37.53
CA LEU A 12 28.60 -23.26 37.12
C LEU A 12 27.11 -23.30 37.48
N LEU A 13 26.70 -22.73 38.62
CA LEU A 13 25.29 -22.65 39.02
C LEU A 13 24.49 -21.65 38.15
N LEU A 14 25.11 -20.53 37.74
CA LEU A 14 24.53 -19.57 36.79
C LEU A 14 24.45 -20.15 35.37
N CYS A 15 25.43 -20.95 34.94
CA CYS A 15 25.34 -21.69 33.68
C CYS A 15 24.33 -22.86 33.74
N LEU A 16 24.15 -23.52 34.89
CA LEU A 16 23.13 -24.56 35.06
C LEU A 16 21.71 -23.96 35.18
N LEU A 17 21.54 -22.77 35.75
CA LEU A 17 20.26 -22.04 35.76
C LEU A 17 19.90 -21.42 34.40
N ALA A 18 20.88 -21.14 33.54
CA ALA A 18 20.64 -20.75 32.15
C ALA A 18 20.22 -21.91 31.23
N VAL A 19 20.36 -23.17 31.69
CA VAL A 19 19.98 -24.38 30.92
C VAL A 19 18.65 -24.97 31.39
N PHE A 20 18.04 -24.44 32.46
CA PHE A 20 16.66 -24.73 32.85
C PHE A 20 15.76 -23.53 32.56
N GLN A 21 15.69 -23.10 31.29
CA GLN A 21 14.40 -22.65 30.80
C GLN A 21 13.49 -23.87 30.92
N PHE A 22 12.45 -23.79 31.74
CA PHE A 22 11.36 -24.74 31.67
C PHE A 22 10.88 -24.73 30.22
N ALA A 23 11.28 -25.75 29.45
CA ALA A 23 10.66 -26.09 28.20
C ALA A 23 9.24 -26.53 28.57
N LEU A 24 8.34 -25.56 28.76
CA LEU A 24 6.93 -25.81 28.60
C LEU A 24 6.82 -26.43 27.22
N ALA A 25 6.49 -27.73 27.18
CA ALA A 25 6.34 -28.46 25.93
C ALA A 25 5.44 -27.62 25.02
N GLN A 26 6.02 -27.06 23.95
CA GLN A 26 5.29 -26.17 23.06
C GLN A 26 4.12 -26.96 22.48
N LYS A 27 2.90 -26.52 22.80
CA LYS A 27 1.67 -27.18 22.35
C LYS A 27 1.18 -26.53 21.06
N CYS A 28 0.58 -27.33 20.20
CA CYS A 28 -0.22 -26.87 19.09
C CYS A 28 -1.51 -26.24 19.61
N TRP A 29 -2.30 -25.63 18.73
CA TRP A 29 -3.50 -24.94 19.20
C TRP A 29 -4.53 -25.96 19.71
N ARG A 30 -4.78 -25.93 21.02
CA ARG A 30 -5.75 -26.79 21.71
C ARG A 30 -5.57 -28.27 21.36
N ASP A 31 -6.62 -28.88 20.81
CA ASP A 31 -6.70 -30.32 20.51
C ASP A 31 -6.18 -30.66 19.10
N VAL A 32 -5.66 -29.66 18.35
CA VAL A 32 -5.06 -29.87 17.03
C VAL A 32 -3.77 -30.67 17.14
N THR A 33 -3.60 -31.65 16.24
CA THR A 33 -2.39 -32.46 16.20
C THR A 33 -1.18 -31.64 15.75
N CYS A 34 -0.07 -31.77 16.48
CA CYS A 34 1.20 -31.18 16.06
C CYS A 34 1.81 -31.90 14.86
N ALA A 35 1.58 -31.37 13.67
CA ALA A 35 2.12 -31.85 12.41
C ALA A 35 3.13 -30.88 11.76
N GLY A 36 3.27 -29.66 12.29
CA GLY A 36 4.20 -28.66 11.80
C GLY A 36 5.67 -28.95 12.13
N PRO A 37 6.61 -28.20 11.51
CA PRO A 37 8.02 -28.29 11.81
C PRO A 37 8.32 -27.91 13.27
N LYS A 38 9.36 -28.56 13.83
CA LYS A 38 9.83 -28.30 15.19
C LYS A 38 10.89 -27.21 15.24
N ASP A 39 11.71 -27.12 14.19
CA ASP A 39 12.86 -26.24 14.10
C ASP A 39 12.86 -25.51 12.76
N SER A 40 13.40 -24.30 12.74
CA SER A 40 13.68 -23.56 11.50
C SER A 40 14.59 -24.40 10.60
N ALA A 41 14.28 -24.46 9.31
CA ALA A 41 15.14 -25.19 8.38
C ALA A 41 16.52 -24.53 8.23
N PHE A 42 16.61 -23.21 8.44
CA PHE A 42 17.82 -22.42 8.23
C PHE A 42 18.07 -21.54 9.46
N PRO A 43 18.81 -22.02 10.47
CA PRO A 43 19.20 -21.19 11.61
C PRO A 43 20.26 -20.17 11.18
N GLY A 44 20.14 -18.92 11.64
CA GLY A 44 21.05 -17.85 11.25
C GLY A 44 20.59 -16.46 11.72
N PRO A 45 21.38 -15.40 11.45
CA PRO A 45 21.08 -14.04 11.91
C PRO A 45 19.76 -13.49 11.34
N TRP A 46 19.30 -14.00 10.20
CA TRP A 46 18.02 -13.62 9.59
C TRP A 46 16.80 -14.04 10.43
N GLU A 47 16.95 -14.95 11.40
CA GLU A 47 15.85 -15.30 12.31
C GLU A 47 15.37 -14.09 13.12
N ASP A 48 16.22 -13.07 13.34
CA ASP A 48 15.83 -11.82 14.00
C ASP A 48 14.74 -11.04 13.23
N ASN A 49 14.58 -11.31 11.93
CA ASN A 49 13.53 -10.70 11.11
C ASN A 49 12.19 -11.45 11.19
N ILE A 50 12.12 -12.63 11.80
CA ILE A 50 10.87 -13.38 11.95
C ILE A 50 9.97 -12.67 12.96
N TYR A 51 8.83 -12.16 12.49
CA TYR A 51 7.82 -11.52 13.36
C TYR A 51 7.07 -12.51 14.26
N ALA A 52 7.00 -13.79 13.87
CA ALA A 52 6.31 -14.83 14.62
C ALA A 52 6.80 -14.92 16.07
N PRO A 53 5.91 -14.88 17.08
CA PRO A 53 6.29 -15.02 18.48
C PRO A 53 6.91 -16.38 18.80
N SER A 54 7.83 -16.42 19.76
CA SER A 54 8.43 -17.68 20.25
C SER A 54 7.50 -18.53 21.11
N SER A 55 6.35 -17.98 21.49
CA SER A 55 5.33 -18.61 22.34
C SER A 55 3.95 -18.39 21.74
N ARG A 56 3.08 -19.41 21.82
CA ARG A 56 1.66 -19.27 21.47
C ARG A 56 0.93 -18.32 22.40
N THR A 57 1.35 -18.23 23.65
CA THR A 57 0.80 -17.25 24.59
C THR A 57 1.67 -15.99 24.58
N VAL A 58 1.09 -14.87 24.17
CA VAL A 58 1.76 -13.56 24.10
C VAL A 58 1.08 -12.54 25.00
N SER A 59 1.81 -11.47 25.34
CA SER A 59 1.30 -10.32 26.08
C SER A 59 1.61 -9.04 25.31
N PRO A 60 0.91 -7.93 25.60
CA PRO A 60 1.21 -6.63 25.00
C PRO A 60 2.67 -6.21 25.22
N LYS A 61 3.23 -5.44 24.29
CA LYS A 61 4.57 -4.84 24.44
C LYS A 61 4.49 -3.44 25.04
N ARG A 62 3.48 -2.67 24.67
CA ARG A 62 3.31 -1.26 25.08
C ARG A 62 1.86 -0.99 25.45
N THR A 63 1.63 0.13 26.13
CA THR A 63 0.30 0.69 26.36
C THR A 63 0.24 2.14 25.91
N ILE A 64 -0.90 2.54 25.36
CA ILE A 64 -1.26 3.93 25.06
C ILE A 64 -2.20 4.37 26.18
N LEU A 65 -1.76 5.34 26.96
CA LEU A 65 -2.46 5.76 28.19
C LEU A 65 -3.58 6.78 27.92
N SER A 66 -3.61 7.37 26.72
CA SER A 66 -4.64 8.33 26.34
C SER A 66 -4.79 8.38 24.83
N LEU A 67 -6.01 8.18 24.33
CA LEU A 67 -6.34 8.37 22.91
C LEU A 67 -6.13 9.81 22.43
N ALA A 68 -6.17 10.79 23.33
CA ALA A 68 -5.83 12.18 23.02
C ALA A 68 -4.33 12.40 22.83
N ARG A 69 -3.48 11.44 23.21
CA ARG A 69 -2.03 11.45 22.97
C ARG A 69 -1.59 10.06 22.51
N PRO A 70 -2.00 9.61 21.32
CA PRO A 70 -1.78 8.23 20.88
C PRO A 70 -0.29 7.90 20.63
N ASN A 71 0.59 8.89 20.67
CA ASN A 71 2.05 8.74 20.63
C ASN A 71 2.70 8.68 22.03
N ALA A 72 1.95 8.92 23.10
CA ALA A 72 2.41 8.72 24.48
C ALA A 72 2.23 7.26 24.86
N THR A 73 3.17 6.41 24.43
CA THR A 73 3.24 5.00 24.81
C THR A 73 4.16 4.79 26.01
N VAL A 74 3.86 3.78 26.82
CA VAL A 74 4.77 3.29 27.87
C VAL A 74 4.94 1.78 27.73
N ASP A 75 6.07 1.24 28.20
CA ASP A 75 6.31 -0.20 28.18
C ASP A 75 5.29 -0.94 29.05
N TYR A 76 4.73 -2.02 28.51
CA TYR A 76 3.80 -2.85 29.26
C TYR A 76 4.54 -3.63 30.35
N GLN A 77 4.19 -3.38 31.62
CA GLN A 77 4.74 -4.10 32.77
C GLN A 77 3.67 -5.01 33.36
N LYS A 78 3.73 -6.31 33.04
CA LYS A 78 2.78 -7.32 33.55
C LYS A 78 2.65 -7.36 35.09
N SER A 79 3.67 -6.88 35.82
CA SER A 79 3.66 -6.81 37.28
C SER A 79 3.00 -5.55 37.85
N LYS A 80 2.57 -4.61 37.01
CA LYS A 80 1.94 -3.35 37.43
C LYS A 80 0.55 -3.22 36.80
N PRO A 81 -0.51 -3.12 37.62
CA PRO A 81 -1.85 -2.98 37.08
C PRO A 81 -2.06 -1.61 36.44
N TYR A 82 -2.92 -1.57 35.43
CA TYR A 82 -3.46 -0.31 34.88
C TYR A 82 -4.81 -0.03 35.53
N THR A 83 -4.89 1.06 36.29
CA THR A 83 -6.13 1.42 36.99
C THR A 83 -7.03 2.28 36.11
N LEU A 84 -8.19 1.73 35.76
CA LEU A 84 -9.32 2.44 35.16
C LEU A 84 -10.19 3.01 36.29
N ARG A 85 -10.63 4.26 36.16
CA ARG A 85 -11.42 4.98 37.19
C ARG A 85 -12.60 5.69 36.55
N GLY A 86 -13.80 5.29 36.94
CA GLY A 86 -15.04 5.85 36.42
C GLY A 86 -15.35 5.44 34.98
N ASN A 87 -16.58 5.77 34.57
CA ASN A 87 -17.12 5.42 33.26
C ASN A 87 -16.33 6.07 32.11
N GLY A 88 -16.01 5.30 31.07
CA GLY A 88 -15.27 5.76 29.89
C GLY A 88 -13.75 5.90 30.10
N SER A 89 -13.22 5.46 31.24
CA SER A 89 -11.76 5.36 31.40
C SER A 89 -11.24 4.17 30.59
N GLU A 90 -10.15 4.38 29.85
CA GLU A 90 -9.64 3.42 28.85
C GLU A 90 -8.11 3.32 28.91
N VAL A 91 -7.59 2.15 28.53
CA VAL A 91 -6.20 1.91 28.15
C VAL A 91 -6.15 1.09 26.87
N VAL A 92 -5.25 1.40 25.94
CA VAL A 92 -5.03 0.58 24.74
C VAL A 92 -3.73 -0.20 24.89
N PHE A 93 -3.80 -1.51 24.72
CA PHE A 93 -2.67 -2.41 24.71
C PHE A 93 -2.18 -2.61 23.27
N ASP A 94 -0.91 -2.32 23.00
CA ASP A 94 -0.25 -2.54 21.71
C ASP A 94 0.64 -3.79 21.81
N PHE A 95 0.32 -4.83 21.03
CA PHE A 95 1.13 -6.05 20.94
C PHE A 95 2.43 -5.84 20.15
N GLY A 96 2.54 -4.72 19.44
CA GLY A 96 3.70 -4.29 18.64
C GLY A 96 3.85 -5.02 17.32
N ILE A 97 3.01 -6.02 17.06
CA ILE A 97 2.87 -6.79 15.83
C ILE A 97 1.40 -7.20 15.70
N GLU A 98 1.00 -7.56 14.49
CA GLU A 98 -0.27 -8.25 14.25
C GLU A 98 -0.33 -9.57 15.02
N VAL A 99 -1.44 -9.83 15.71
CA VAL A 99 -1.71 -11.05 16.47
C VAL A 99 -3.17 -11.49 16.26
N GLY A 100 -3.55 -12.66 16.76
CA GLY A 100 -4.89 -13.18 16.55
C GLY A 100 -5.19 -14.43 17.37
N GLY A 101 -6.36 -14.52 17.97
CA GLY A 101 -6.76 -15.65 18.81
C GLY A 101 -7.63 -15.27 20.01
N ILE A 102 -7.37 -15.91 21.17
CA ILE A 102 -8.19 -15.81 22.38
C ILE A 102 -7.52 -14.99 23.49
N VAL A 103 -8.14 -13.87 23.86
CA VAL A 103 -7.66 -12.99 24.93
C VAL A 103 -8.14 -13.48 26.29
N THR A 104 -7.24 -13.42 27.27
CA THR A 104 -7.51 -13.56 28.70
C THR A 104 -7.14 -12.27 29.41
N LEU A 105 -8.07 -11.76 30.23
CA LEU A 105 -7.94 -10.55 31.03
C LEU A 105 -8.10 -10.88 32.51
N ASN A 106 -7.05 -10.63 33.29
CA ASN A 106 -7.12 -10.70 34.75
C ASN A 106 -7.28 -9.29 35.30
N TYR A 107 -8.24 -9.09 36.19
CA TYR A 107 -8.55 -7.78 36.74
C TYR A 107 -9.10 -7.85 38.17
N THR A 108 -9.02 -6.73 38.88
CA THR A 108 -9.54 -6.57 40.23
C THR A 108 -10.46 -5.35 40.29
N SER A 109 -11.76 -5.57 40.55
CA SER A 109 -12.78 -4.51 40.66
C SER A 109 -12.93 -4.01 42.10
N LYS A 110 -13.23 -2.71 42.24
CA LYS A 110 -13.49 -2.02 43.52
C LYS A 110 -14.61 -0.99 43.36
N GLY A 111 -15.50 -0.90 44.34
CA GLY A 111 -16.51 0.15 44.42
C GLY A 111 -17.83 -0.17 43.70
N GLY A 112 -18.16 -1.44 43.48
CA GLY A 112 -19.49 -1.85 42.99
C GLY A 112 -19.51 -2.66 41.69
N SER A 113 -20.54 -2.43 40.87
CA SER A 113 -20.80 -3.20 39.63
C SER A 113 -20.44 -2.42 38.36
N GLY A 114 -20.05 -3.15 37.31
CA GLY A 114 -19.70 -2.59 36.02
C GLY A 114 -19.29 -3.66 35.02
N ALA A 115 -18.67 -3.23 33.92
CA ALA A 115 -18.10 -4.11 32.92
C ALA A 115 -16.79 -3.53 32.37
N LEU A 116 -15.84 -4.41 32.03
CA LEU A 116 -14.74 -4.05 31.14
C LEU A 116 -15.12 -4.38 29.71
N GLY A 117 -15.14 -3.38 28.84
CA GLY A 117 -15.27 -3.53 27.39
C GLY A 117 -13.92 -3.88 26.75
N LEU A 118 -13.92 -4.77 25.76
CA LEU A 118 -12.75 -5.18 24.97
C LEU A 118 -13.04 -4.94 23.49
N ALA A 119 -12.27 -4.05 22.87
CA ALA A 119 -12.38 -3.70 21.45
C ALA A 119 -11.04 -3.90 20.74
N PHE A 120 -11.08 -4.38 19.50
CA PHE A 120 -9.92 -4.87 18.75
C PHE A 120 -9.72 -4.09 17.45
N SER A 121 -8.47 -3.76 17.11
CA SER A 121 -8.15 -3.14 15.81
C SER A 121 -6.79 -3.58 15.27
N GLU A 122 -6.69 -3.75 13.95
CA GLU A 122 -5.41 -3.97 13.26
C GLU A 122 -4.61 -2.66 13.14
N ALA A 123 -5.29 -1.54 12.85
CA ALA A 123 -4.66 -0.26 12.58
C ALA A 123 -4.82 0.75 13.73
N LYS A 124 -3.78 1.56 13.94
CA LYS A 124 -3.72 2.51 15.07
C LYS A 124 -4.81 3.57 15.02
N ASN A 125 -5.25 3.97 13.84
CA ASN A 125 -6.27 4.99 13.64
C ASN A 125 -7.71 4.50 13.91
N TRP A 126 -7.89 3.20 14.20
CA TRP A 126 -9.18 2.60 14.54
C TRP A 126 -9.30 2.17 16.01
N ILE A 127 -8.34 2.53 16.86
CA ILE A 127 -8.41 2.28 18.29
C ILE A 127 -9.58 3.05 18.92
N GLY A 128 -10.23 2.44 19.91
CA GLY A 128 -11.34 3.04 20.65
C GLY A 128 -12.26 1.99 21.24
N GLU A 129 -13.43 2.42 21.72
CA GLU A 129 -14.41 1.55 22.37
C GLU A 129 -15.16 0.59 21.40
N TRP A 130 -14.79 0.61 20.12
CA TRP A 130 -15.41 -0.19 19.07
C TRP A 130 -14.33 -0.95 18.32
N SER A 131 -14.54 -2.25 18.12
CA SER A 131 -13.65 -3.03 17.25
C SER A 131 -13.79 -2.58 15.81
N ASP A 132 -12.71 -2.68 15.04
CA ASP A 132 -12.78 -2.51 13.58
C ASP A 132 -13.71 -3.57 12.96
N SER A 133 -14.30 -3.25 11.81
CA SER A 133 -15.34 -4.11 11.23
C SER A 133 -14.77 -5.42 10.68
N SER A 134 -15.45 -6.54 10.95
CA SER A 134 -15.11 -7.86 10.38
C SER A 134 -16.32 -8.70 9.96
N ASN A 135 -17.53 -8.36 10.43
CA ASN A 135 -18.73 -9.18 10.21
C ASN A 135 -19.18 -9.29 8.73
N GLY A 136 -18.92 -8.25 7.93
CA GLY A 136 -19.23 -8.18 6.50
C GLY A 136 -20.70 -7.96 6.12
N ALA A 137 -21.63 -7.86 7.09
CA ALA A 137 -23.02 -7.51 6.81
C ALA A 137 -23.23 -6.02 6.53
N PHE A 138 -22.33 -5.16 7.04
CA PHE A 138 -22.39 -3.69 6.94
C PHE A 138 -23.70 -3.07 7.43
N LYS A 139 -24.44 -3.77 8.31
CA LYS A 139 -25.71 -3.29 8.91
C LYS A 139 -25.55 -2.79 10.34
N GLY A 140 -24.43 -3.11 10.96
CA GLY A 140 -24.12 -2.72 12.31
C GLY A 140 -22.68 -3.05 12.68
N PRO A 141 -22.21 -2.45 13.76
CA PRO A 141 -20.82 -2.55 14.18
C PRO A 141 -20.50 -3.91 14.80
N ASP A 142 -19.22 -4.28 14.74
CA ASP A 142 -18.67 -5.39 15.53
C ASP A 142 -18.78 -5.10 17.05
N GLY A 143 -18.60 -3.84 17.47
CA GLY A 143 -18.73 -3.45 18.87
C GLY A 143 -17.59 -3.97 19.75
N ALA A 144 -17.89 -4.29 20.99
CA ALA A 144 -16.93 -4.76 21.99
C ALA A 144 -17.49 -5.98 22.75
N LEU A 145 -16.60 -6.79 23.31
CA LEU A 145 -16.96 -7.83 24.28
C LEU A 145 -16.94 -7.27 25.68
N TYR A 146 -17.74 -7.84 26.59
CA TYR A 146 -17.89 -7.30 27.95
C TYR A 146 -17.63 -8.36 29.02
N ALA A 147 -16.68 -8.06 29.90
CA ALA A 147 -16.43 -8.79 31.14
C ALA A 147 -17.20 -8.12 32.29
N ASN A 148 -18.39 -8.64 32.60
CA ASN A 148 -19.27 -8.08 33.64
C ASN A 148 -18.82 -8.49 35.05
N PHE A 149 -18.95 -7.59 36.02
CA PHE A 149 -18.74 -7.86 37.44
C PHE A 149 -19.79 -7.14 38.32
N THR A 150 -20.19 -7.79 39.42
CA THR A 150 -21.28 -7.31 40.30
C THR A 150 -20.83 -6.98 41.72
N LYS A 151 -19.60 -7.34 42.08
CA LYS A 151 -19.00 -7.09 43.40
C LYS A 151 -17.51 -6.87 43.28
N ASP A 152 -16.92 -6.33 44.33
CA ASP A 152 -15.48 -6.16 44.47
C ASP A 152 -14.76 -7.52 44.52
N GLY A 153 -13.59 -7.58 43.88
CA GLY A 153 -12.73 -8.77 43.91
C GLY A 153 -11.93 -8.97 42.63
N SER A 154 -11.01 -9.94 42.69
CA SER A 154 -10.23 -10.37 41.52
C SER A 154 -11.01 -11.39 40.69
N ALA A 155 -10.94 -11.25 39.37
CA ALA A 155 -11.58 -12.13 38.40
C ALA A 155 -10.69 -12.34 37.17
N SER A 156 -11.04 -13.34 36.37
CA SER A 156 -10.43 -13.60 35.06
C SER A 156 -11.55 -13.75 34.03
N TYR A 157 -11.41 -13.05 32.91
CA TYR A 157 -12.27 -13.17 31.75
C TYR A 157 -11.49 -13.80 30.60
N VAL A 158 -12.02 -14.87 30.02
CA VAL A 158 -11.50 -15.49 28.80
C VAL A 158 -12.54 -15.24 27.71
N MET A 159 -12.10 -14.68 26.58
CA MET A 159 -12.96 -14.45 25.43
C MET A 159 -13.55 -15.78 24.93
N PRO A 160 -14.86 -15.84 24.59
CA PRO A 160 -15.47 -17.02 23.99
C PRO A 160 -14.81 -17.41 22.66
N ASP A 161 -14.73 -18.71 22.40
CA ASP A 161 -14.14 -19.27 21.18
C ASP A 161 -14.84 -18.75 19.91
N GLU A 162 -16.16 -18.67 19.95
CA GLU A 162 -16.94 -18.13 18.83
C GLU A 162 -16.59 -16.67 18.52
N SER A 163 -16.15 -15.91 19.53
CA SER A 163 -15.75 -14.52 19.39
C SER A 163 -14.25 -14.37 19.15
N LEU A 164 -13.54 -15.44 18.76
CA LEU A 164 -12.13 -15.35 18.39
C LEU A 164 -11.88 -14.18 17.45
N ARG A 165 -10.95 -13.30 17.84
CA ARG A 165 -10.53 -12.21 16.98
C ARG A 165 -9.41 -12.70 16.08
N GLY A 166 -9.69 -12.76 14.79
CA GLY A 166 -8.78 -13.35 13.81
C GLY A 166 -7.47 -12.60 13.66
N GLY A 167 -7.53 -11.28 13.44
CA GLY A 167 -6.39 -10.38 13.33
C GLY A 167 -6.66 -9.08 14.10
N PHE A 168 -5.68 -8.64 14.89
CA PHE A 168 -5.60 -7.33 15.52
C PHE A 168 -4.17 -7.06 16.03
N ARG A 169 -3.80 -5.80 16.21
CA ARG A 169 -2.56 -5.39 16.92
C ARG A 169 -2.87 -4.67 18.24
N TYR A 170 -3.99 -3.95 18.27
CA TYR A 170 -4.39 -3.10 19.38
C TYR A 170 -5.63 -3.67 20.08
N LEU A 171 -5.59 -3.71 21.41
CA LEU A 171 -6.71 -4.06 22.28
C LEU A 171 -7.05 -2.88 23.19
N SER A 172 -8.18 -2.23 22.94
CA SER A 172 -8.76 -1.23 23.83
C SER A 172 -9.51 -1.91 24.97
N VAL A 173 -9.19 -1.54 26.21
CA VAL A 173 -9.92 -1.97 27.41
C VAL A 173 -10.45 -0.74 28.13
N PHE A 174 -11.78 -0.68 28.30
CA PHE A 174 -12.48 0.47 28.87
C PHE A 174 -13.50 0.08 29.93
N LEU A 175 -13.74 0.96 30.90
CA LEU A 175 -14.65 0.72 32.03
C LEU A 175 -16.03 1.32 31.75
N VAL A 176 -17.07 0.47 31.81
CA VAL A 176 -18.48 0.87 31.77
C VAL A 176 -19.10 0.71 33.16
N THR A 177 -19.58 1.80 33.74
CA THR A 177 -20.19 1.80 35.08
C THR A 177 -21.14 3.00 35.28
N LYS A 178 -22.06 2.90 36.24
CA LYS A 178 -22.90 4.03 36.69
C LYS A 178 -22.39 4.68 37.97
N ASP A 179 -21.42 4.06 38.65
CA ASP A 179 -20.90 4.46 39.95
C ASP A 179 -19.41 4.85 39.88
N GLN A 180 -18.83 5.30 41.01
CA GLN A 180 -17.40 5.58 41.14
C GLN A 180 -16.58 4.29 41.29
N VAL A 181 -16.69 3.38 40.31
CA VAL A 181 -15.93 2.13 40.26
C VAL A 181 -14.52 2.38 39.78
N SER A 182 -13.56 1.63 40.31
CA SER A 182 -12.23 1.49 39.75
C SER A 182 -11.90 0.03 39.48
N VAL A 183 -11.19 -0.23 38.39
CA VAL A 183 -10.73 -1.57 38.03
C VAL A 183 -9.23 -1.54 37.75
N ASP A 184 -8.51 -2.40 38.44
CA ASP A 184 -7.09 -2.64 38.21
C ASP A 184 -6.97 -3.78 37.18
N VAL A 185 -6.50 -3.47 35.96
CA VAL A 185 -6.19 -4.49 34.94
C VAL A 185 -4.82 -5.08 35.25
N ASP A 186 -4.81 -6.27 35.84
CA ASP A 186 -3.63 -6.93 36.40
C ASP A 186 -2.77 -7.60 35.31
N ALA A 187 -3.40 -8.29 34.35
CA ALA A 187 -2.68 -8.95 33.26
C ALA A 187 -3.53 -9.11 32.00
N VAL A 188 -2.87 -8.98 30.85
CA VAL A 188 -3.42 -9.28 29.52
C VAL A 188 -2.55 -10.35 28.86
N SER A 189 -3.18 -11.40 28.36
CA SER A 189 -2.52 -12.41 27.51
C SER A 189 -3.42 -12.85 26.37
N LEU A 190 -2.82 -13.30 25.28
CA LEU A 190 -3.49 -13.82 24.10
C LEU A 190 -2.91 -15.20 23.78
N GLU A 191 -3.76 -16.21 23.59
CA GLU A 191 -3.39 -17.46 22.92
C GLU A 191 -3.54 -17.29 21.41
N ILE A 192 -2.43 -17.40 20.67
CA ILE A 192 -2.39 -17.30 19.21
C ILE A 192 -3.09 -18.49 18.57
N GLY A 193 -4.04 -18.18 17.69
CA GLY A 193 -4.80 -19.16 16.94
C GLY A 193 -4.16 -19.57 15.61
N PHE A 194 -3.62 -18.64 14.83
CA PHE A 194 -3.09 -19.02 13.52
C PHE A 194 -1.91 -20.00 13.59
N GLN A 195 -1.64 -20.66 12.47
CA GLN A 195 -0.73 -21.79 12.30
C GLN A 195 -0.96 -22.88 13.35
N PRO A 196 -2.15 -23.50 13.39
CA PRO A 196 -2.60 -24.32 14.52
C PRO A 196 -1.75 -25.57 14.75
N THR A 197 -1.20 -26.15 13.69
CA THR A 197 -0.46 -27.42 13.73
C THR A 197 1.01 -27.26 14.12
N TRP A 198 1.52 -26.04 14.31
CA TRP A 198 2.94 -25.78 14.58
C TRP A 198 3.19 -25.52 16.06
N SER A 199 3.95 -26.39 16.71
CA SER A 199 4.38 -26.15 18.10
C SER A 199 5.34 -24.95 18.21
N ASN A 200 6.26 -24.83 17.26
CA ASN A 200 7.17 -23.71 17.14
C ASN A 200 6.74 -22.78 16.00
N LEU A 201 6.12 -21.64 16.32
CA LEU A 201 5.68 -20.67 15.31
C LEU A 201 6.83 -20.03 14.52
N ARG A 202 8.08 -20.13 14.99
CA ARG A 202 9.25 -19.56 14.32
C ARG A 202 9.94 -20.55 13.37
N ALA A 203 9.46 -21.78 13.28
CA ALA A 203 10.08 -22.86 12.51
C ALA A 203 9.88 -22.73 10.99
N TYR A 204 10.22 -21.58 10.42
CA TYR A 204 10.06 -21.30 8.99
C TYR A 204 10.94 -22.25 8.16
N GLN A 205 10.41 -22.68 7.02
CA GLN A 205 11.06 -23.63 6.13
C GLN A 205 11.76 -22.97 4.94
N GLY A 206 11.84 -21.65 4.94
CA GLY A 206 12.63 -20.82 4.05
C GLY A 206 13.02 -19.50 4.71
N TYR A 207 13.93 -18.78 4.07
CA TYR A 207 14.48 -17.53 4.58
C TYR A 207 15.05 -16.67 3.45
N PHE A 208 15.21 -15.38 3.73
CA PHE A 208 15.82 -14.41 2.83
C PHE A 208 16.60 -13.39 3.65
N HIS A 209 17.77 -12.99 3.15
CA HIS A 209 18.58 -11.96 3.75
C HIS A 209 19.36 -11.21 2.68
N SER A 210 19.46 -9.89 2.85
CA SER A 210 20.17 -9.02 1.93
C SER A 210 20.80 -7.84 2.65
N ASN A 211 21.64 -7.08 1.96
CA ASN A 211 22.19 -5.82 2.47
C ASN A 211 21.21 -4.62 2.44
N ASP A 212 19.92 -4.88 2.21
CA ASP A 212 18.83 -3.90 2.28
C ASP A 212 17.84 -4.34 3.37
N ASP A 213 17.90 -3.68 4.52
CA ASP A 213 17.06 -4.02 5.68
C ASP A 213 15.57 -3.84 5.41
N LEU A 214 15.19 -2.91 4.51
CA LEU A 214 13.78 -2.71 4.16
C LEU A 214 13.27 -3.91 3.36
N LEU A 215 14.03 -4.41 2.39
CA LEU A 215 13.65 -5.60 1.64
C LEU A 215 13.57 -6.85 2.52
N ASN A 216 14.50 -6.98 3.48
CA ASN A 216 14.43 -8.04 4.49
C ASN A 216 13.10 -7.96 5.26
N ARG A 217 12.79 -6.80 5.84
CA ARG A 217 11.54 -6.59 6.59
C ARG A 217 10.28 -6.84 5.74
N ILE A 218 10.26 -6.41 4.48
CA ILE A 218 9.14 -6.65 3.55
C ILE A 218 8.95 -8.15 3.31
N TRP A 219 10.03 -8.89 3.04
CA TRP A 219 9.98 -10.33 2.81
C TRP A 219 9.35 -11.08 4.00
N TYR A 220 9.80 -10.76 5.22
CA TYR A 220 9.28 -11.38 6.44
C TYR A 220 7.88 -10.91 6.81
N SER A 221 7.47 -9.71 6.38
CA SER A 221 6.08 -9.24 6.59
C SER A 221 5.10 -10.04 5.76
N GLY A 222 5.44 -10.34 4.49
CA GLY A 222 4.63 -11.24 3.66
C GLY A 222 4.60 -12.67 4.20
N ALA A 223 5.74 -13.19 4.67
CA ALA A 223 5.81 -14.52 5.30
C ALA A 223 4.94 -14.60 6.57
N TYR A 224 4.97 -13.57 7.42
CA TYR A 224 4.16 -13.52 8.63
C TYR A 224 2.67 -13.39 8.32
N THR A 225 2.29 -12.61 7.30
CA THR A 225 0.89 -12.56 6.81
C THR A 225 0.37 -13.93 6.39
N LEU A 226 1.17 -14.71 5.67
CA LEU A 226 0.74 -16.05 5.27
C LEU A 226 0.56 -16.98 6.47
N GLN A 227 1.41 -16.81 7.49
CA GLN A 227 1.25 -17.52 8.75
C GLN A 227 -0.02 -17.11 9.50
N THR A 228 -0.37 -15.81 9.55
CA THR A 228 -1.61 -15.33 10.18
C THR A 228 -2.87 -15.84 9.46
N ASN A 229 -2.73 -16.20 8.18
CA ASN A 229 -3.82 -16.64 7.32
C ASN A 229 -3.94 -18.17 7.22
N ALA A 230 -3.03 -18.93 7.83
CA ALA A 230 -3.18 -20.36 8.04
C ALA A 230 -3.94 -20.57 9.36
N VAL A 231 -5.22 -20.94 9.30
CA VAL A 231 -6.10 -20.97 10.48
C VAL A 231 -6.75 -22.35 10.64
N PRO A 232 -7.26 -22.75 11.82
CA PRO A 232 -8.05 -23.97 11.92
C PRO A 232 -9.34 -23.85 11.16
N VAL A 233 -9.77 -25.01 10.67
CA VAL A 233 -10.91 -25.14 9.78
C VAL A 233 -12.23 -24.68 10.40
N ASP A 234 -12.38 -24.76 11.72
CA ASP A 234 -13.61 -24.39 12.45
C ASP A 234 -13.60 -22.96 12.97
N THR A 235 -12.79 -22.09 12.36
CA THR A 235 -12.67 -20.68 12.74
C THR A 235 -13.02 -19.72 11.61
N GLY A 236 -13.76 -20.22 10.61
CA GLY A 236 -14.29 -19.40 9.52
C GLY A 236 -15.37 -18.46 10.02
N ARG A 237 -15.58 -17.36 9.30
CA ARG A 237 -16.63 -16.40 9.63
C ARG A 237 -18.01 -17.02 9.43
N GLN A 238 -18.92 -16.77 10.36
CA GLN A 238 -20.30 -17.24 10.27
C GLN A 238 -21.05 -16.64 9.07
N VAL A 239 -21.77 -17.50 8.34
CA VAL A 239 -22.71 -17.13 7.26
C VAL A 239 -24.06 -17.83 7.53
N PRO A 240 -25.23 -17.14 7.46
CA PRO A 240 -25.43 -15.71 7.16
C PRO A 240 -24.72 -14.77 8.11
N MET A 241 -24.27 -13.62 7.58
CA MET A 241 -23.50 -12.63 8.31
C MET A 241 -24.32 -11.99 9.43
N LEU A 242 -23.68 -11.76 10.58
CA LEU A 242 -24.31 -11.12 11.74
C LEU A 242 -24.60 -9.64 11.47
N THR A 243 -25.72 -9.14 11.99
CA THR A 243 -26.05 -7.70 11.89
C THR A 243 -25.21 -6.83 12.84
N LYS A 244 -24.76 -7.39 13.97
CA LYS A 244 -23.88 -6.75 14.96
C LYS A 244 -22.98 -7.83 15.57
N GLY A 245 -21.79 -7.46 16.03
CA GLY A 245 -20.82 -8.43 16.54
C GLY A 245 -20.19 -9.26 15.43
N TRP A 246 -19.32 -10.18 15.83
CA TRP A 246 -18.70 -11.16 14.94
C TRP A 246 -18.80 -12.56 15.55
N ALA A 247 -18.75 -13.58 14.69
CA ALA A 247 -18.59 -14.97 15.08
C ALA A 247 -17.71 -15.69 14.07
N ASN A 248 -16.68 -16.35 14.57
CA ASN A 248 -15.66 -17.09 13.82
C ASN A 248 -15.65 -18.56 14.28
N ASN A 249 -16.77 -19.24 14.06
CA ASN A 249 -17.01 -20.64 14.46
C ASN A 249 -17.57 -21.51 13.32
N ALA A 250 -17.47 -21.06 12.07
CA ALA A 250 -17.92 -21.83 10.92
C ALA A 250 -16.81 -22.75 10.39
N THR A 251 -17.21 -23.95 9.96
CA THR A 251 -16.32 -24.90 9.30
C THR A 251 -16.11 -24.53 7.84
N MET A 252 -14.85 -24.33 7.44
CA MET A 252 -14.48 -23.95 6.06
C MET A 252 -14.11 -25.14 5.18
N GLY A 253 -13.60 -26.23 5.75
CA GLY A 253 -13.02 -27.31 4.94
C GLY A 253 -12.45 -28.47 5.76
N PRO A 254 -11.71 -29.38 5.10
CA PRO A 254 -11.13 -30.56 5.73
C PRO A 254 -9.80 -30.25 6.43
N GLY A 255 -9.38 -31.14 7.33
CA GLY A 255 -8.08 -31.10 8.00
C GLY A 255 -8.06 -30.21 9.24
N ASP A 256 -6.86 -29.97 9.77
CA ASP A 256 -6.65 -29.19 11.01
C ASP A 256 -6.25 -27.73 10.74
N THR A 257 -5.93 -27.40 9.48
CA THR A 257 -5.44 -26.08 9.05
C THR A 257 -5.88 -25.79 7.62
N ILE A 258 -6.17 -24.53 7.31
CA ILE A 258 -6.59 -24.09 5.99
C ILE A 258 -6.12 -22.66 5.72
N LEU A 259 -5.74 -22.39 4.47
CA LEU A 259 -5.29 -21.07 4.05
C LEU A 259 -6.51 -20.20 3.68
N VAL A 260 -6.61 -19.03 4.28
CA VAL A 260 -7.64 -18.01 3.99
C VAL A 260 -7.06 -16.73 3.39
N ASP A 261 -7.93 -15.82 2.95
CA ASP A 261 -7.60 -14.50 2.40
C ASP A 261 -6.85 -13.60 3.39
N GLY A 262 -7.42 -13.42 4.59
CA GLY A 262 -6.92 -12.49 5.60
C GLY A 262 -7.18 -12.93 7.03
N ALA A 263 -6.42 -12.36 7.97
CA ALA A 263 -6.49 -12.74 9.38
C ALA A 263 -7.80 -12.26 10.05
N LYS A 264 -8.16 -10.98 9.89
CA LYS A 264 -9.30 -10.34 10.59
C LYS A 264 -10.67 -10.73 10.05
N ARG A 265 -10.92 -10.44 8.78
CA ARG A 265 -12.26 -10.43 8.16
C ARG A 265 -12.32 -11.42 7.01
N ASP A 266 -13.55 -11.71 6.59
CA ASP A 266 -13.91 -12.79 5.67
C ASP A 266 -13.52 -14.19 6.13
N ARG A 267 -12.22 -14.46 6.33
CA ARG A 267 -11.66 -15.74 6.80
C ARG A 267 -12.25 -16.88 5.99
N ALA A 268 -12.05 -16.82 4.67
CA ALA A 268 -12.57 -17.80 3.72
C ALA A 268 -11.48 -18.19 2.71
N VAL A 269 -11.66 -19.34 2.06
CA VAL A 269 -10.80 -19.73 0.95
C VAL A 269 -11.13 -18.87 -0.27
N TRP A 270 -10.19 -18.06 -0.72
CA TRP A 270 -10.32 -17.25 -1.92
C TRP A 270 -9.21 -17.63 -2.92
N PRO A 271 -9.54 -18.37 -4.00
CA PRO A 271 -8.58 -18.79 -5.00
C PRO A 271 -7.77 -17.66 -5.65
N GLY A 272 -8.36 -16.47 -5.86
CA GLY A 272 -7.63 -15.31 -6.41
C GLY A 272 -6.37 -14.97 -5.61
N ASP A 273 -6.48 -14.97 -4.28
CA ASP A 273 -5.38 -14.75 -3.35
C ASP A 273 -4.27 -15.79 -3.49
N MET A 274 -4.66 -17.04 -3.76
CA MET A 274 -3.74 -18.17 -3.89
C MET A 274 -2.76 -17.99 -5.05
N GLY A 275 -3.12 -17.19 -6.07
CA GLY A 275 -2.22 -16.83 -7.17
C GLY A 275 -0.91 -16.18 -6.71
N VAL A 276 -0.96 -15.46 -5.58
CA VAL A 276 0.22 -14.82 -4.97
C VAL A 276 0.64 -15.56 -3.69
N ALA A 277 -0.32 -15.96 -2.86
CA ALA A 277 -0.06 -16.51 -1.54
C ALA A 277 0.64 -17.88 -1.58
N VAL A 278 0.32 -18.75 -2.55
CA VAL A 278 0.87 -20.12 -2.59
C VAL A 278 2.36 -20.14 -2.92
N PRO A 279 2.86 -19.47 -3.98
CA PRO A 279 4.30 -19.36 -4.21
C PRO A 279 5.05 -18.71 -3.06
N ALA A 280 4.48 -17.66 -2.45
CA ALA A 280 5.09 -16.98 -1.31
C ALA A 280 5.15 -17.88 -0.07
N ALA A 281 4.12 -18.68 0.20
CA ALA A 281 4.10 -19.64 1.31
C ALA A 281 5.17 -20.72 1.10
N PHE A 282 5.31 -21.25 -0.11
CA PHE A 282 6.32 -22.25 -0.45
C PHE A 282 7.74 -21.80 -0.11
N VAL A 283 8.13 -20.58 -0.48
CA VAL A 283 9.49 -20.09 -0.25
C VAL A 283 9.74 -19.60 1.18
N SER A 284 8.71 -19.49 2.03
CA SER A 284 8.80 -18.88 3.36
C SER A 284 8.41 -19.83 4.50
N THR A 285 7.13 -19.92 4.86
CA THR A 285 6.67 -20.83 5.92
C THR A 285 6.84 -22.30 5.50
N GLY A 286 6.71 -22.59 4.20
CA GLY A 286 6.65 -23.94 3.65
C GLY A 286 5.35 -24.68 3.98
N ASP A 287 4.31 -23.98 4.48
CA ASP A 287 3.03 -24.59 4.80
C ASP A 287 2.20 -24.84 3.53
N LEU A 288 2.32 -26.05 2.99
CA LEU A 288 1.53 -26.52 1.85
C LEU A 288 0.34 -27.39 2.25
N GLU A 289 0.19 -27.73 3.54
CA GLU A 289 -0.97 -28.48 4.03
C GLU A 289 -2.21 -27.58 4.08
N SER A 290 -2.06 -26.35 4.56
CA SER A 290 -3.13 -25.34 4.51
C SER A 290 -3.58 -25.06 3.06
N VAL A 291 -2.64 -25.07 2.11
CA VAL A 291 -2.91 -24.91 0.66
C VAL A 291 -3.68 -26.11 0.12
N LYS A 292 -3.26 -27.34 0.46
CA LYS A 292 -3.93 -28.58 0.08
C LYS A 292 -5.39 -28.58 0.53
N ASN A 293 -5.64 -28.22 1.78
CA ASN A 293 -6.99 -28.22 2.36
C ASN A 293 -7.88 -27.15 1.72
N ALA A 294 -7.33 -25.96 1.43
CA ALA A 294 -8.03 -24.93 0.68
C ALA A 294 -8.43 -25.40 -0.74
N LEU A 295 -7.48 -25.98 -1.50
CA LEU A 295 -7.78 -26.52 -2.84
C LEU A 295 -8.78 -27.70 -2.77
N GLN A 296 -8.61 -28.59 -1.80
CA GLN A 296 -9.52 -29.72 -1.63
C GLN A 296 -10.95 -29.25 -1.36
N THR A 297 -11.11 -28.18 -0.58
CA THR A 297 -12.41 -27.54 -0.34
C THR A 297 -13.06 -27.06 -1.64
N MET A 298 -12.29 -26.43 -2.54
CA MET A 298 -12.81 -26.01 -3.85
C MET A 298 -13.20 -27.20 -4.71
N TYR A 299 -12.43 -28.29 -4.69
CA TYR A 299 -12.80 -29.53 -5.37
C TYR A 299 -14.04 -30.21 -4.80
N ASP A 300 -14.21 -30.20 -3.48
CA ASP A 300 -15.33 -30.84 -2.79
C ASP A 300 -16.65 -30.09 -3.04
N THR A 301 -16.56 -28.77 -3.27
CA THR A 301 -17.71 -27.90 -3.56
C THR A 301 -17.93 -27.60 -5.05
N GLN A 302 -17.03 -28.07 -5.93
CA GLN A 302 -17.16 -27.93 -7.38
C GLN A 302 -18.52 -28.45 -7.89
N ASP A 303 -19.16 -27.70 -8.79
CA ASP A 303 -20.40 -28.12 -9.42
C ASP A 303 -20.18 -29.38 -10.27
N ASN A 304 -20.79 -30.49 -9.86
CA ASN A 304 -20.58 -31.80 -10.49
C ASN A 304 -21.11 -31.88 -11.94
N SER A 305 -22.07 -31.03 -12.30
CA SER A 305 -22.75 -31.04 -13.60
C SER A 305 -22.00 -30.22 -14.64
N THR A 306 -21.48 -29.06 -14.25
CA THR A 306 -20.81 -28.11 -15.14
C THR A 306 -19.29 -28.20 -15.05
N GLY A 307 -18.73 -28.58 -13.90
CA GLY A 307 -17.29 -28.49 -13.61
C GLY A 307 -16.86 -27.12 -13.06
N ALA A 308 -17.78 -26.19 -12.84
CA ALA A 308 -17.47 -24.87 -12.31
C ALA A 308 -17.03 -24.95 -10.83
N PHE A 309 -15.88 -24.36 -10.52
CA PHE A 309 -15.57 -23.94 -9.15
C PHE A 309 -16.39 -22.71 -8.74
N ASP A 310 -16.68 -22.64 -7.45
CA ASP A 310 -17.17 -21.43 -6.79
C ASP A 310 -16.03 -20.37 -6.72
N GLU A 311 -16.39 -19.10 -6.60
CA GLU A 311 -15.45 -17.98 -6.44
C GLU A 311 -14.76 -17.99 -5.08
N SER A 312 -15.46 -18.45 -4.03
CA SER A 312 -14.90 -18.62 -2.69
C SER A 312 -15.39 -19.92 -2.06
N GLY A 313 -14.61 -20.45 -1.12
CA GLY A 313 -14.97 -21.62 -0.34
C GLY A 313 -16.13 -21.36 0.63
N PRO A 314 -16.72 -22.43 1.18
CA PRO A 314 -17.70 -22.32 2.24
C PRO A 314 -17.08 -21.72 3.52
N PRO A 315 -17.90 -21.12 4.39
CA PRO A 315 -19.36 -20.99 4.26
C PRO A 315 -19.82 -19.83 3.35
N LEU A 316 -18.88 -19.07 2.77
CA LEU A 316 -19.19 -17.92 1.92
C LEU A 316 -19.74 -18.33 0.55
N SER A 317 -19.10 -19.32 -0.10
CA SER A 317 -19.58 -20.01 -1.32
C SER A 317 -20.12 -19.10 -2.42
N GLN A 318 -19.42 -17.99 -2.70
CA GLN A 318 -19.81 -17.10 -3.79
C GLN A 318 -19.55 -17.78 -5.15
N LYS A 319 -20.29 -17.38 -6.18
CA LYS A 319 -20.29 -18.04 -7.50
C LYS A 319 -20.23 -17.01 -8.61
N ASN A 320 -19.96 -17.46 -9.84
CA ASN A 320 -19.96 -16.65 -11.07
C ASN A 320 -18.71 -15.77 -11.24
N SER A 321 -17.52 -16.34 -11.01
CA SER A 321 -16.23 -15.74 -11.36
C SER A 321 -15.41 -16.69 -12.24
N ASP A 322 -15.13 -16.26 -13.48
CA ASP A 322 -14.29 -17.04 -14.39
C ASP A 322 -12.79 -16.94 -14.04
N THR A 323 -12.35 -15.80 -13.49
CA THR A 323 -10.96 -15.60 -13.06
C THR A 323 -10.62 -16.43 -11.82
N TYR A 324 -11.48 -16.44 -10.79
CA TYR A 324 -11.25 -17.24 -9.57
C TYR A 324 -11.39 -18.76 -9.84
N HIS A 325 -12.23 -19.14 -10.81
CA HIS A 325 -12.27 -20.50 -11.31
C HIS A 325 -10.89 -20.95 -11.80
N MET A 326 -10.26 -20.15 -12.66
CA MET A 326 -8.93 -20.43 -13.21
C MET A 326 -7.83 -20.35 -12.15
N TRP A 327 -7.93 -19.44 -11.17
CA TRP A 327 -6.98 -19.39 -10.06
C TRP A 327 -6.96 -20.66 -9.20
N SER A 328 -8.10 -21.35 -9.04
CA SER A 328 -8.13 -22.68 -8.39
C SER A 328 -7.27 -23.71 -9.15
N MET A 329 -7.31 -23.65 -10.48
CA MET A 329 -6.55 -24.53 -11.36
C MET A 329 -5.05 -24.21 -11.32
N ILE A 330 -4.69 -22.93 -11.37
CA ILE A 330 -3.29 -22.46 -11.24
C ILE A 330 -2.74 -22.83 -9.85
N GLY A 331 -3.52 -22.63 -8.78
CA GLY A 331 -3.16 -23.05 -7.43
C GLY A 331 -2.88 -24.56 -7.33
N THR A 332 -3.64 -25.36 -8.08
CA THR A 332 -3.43 -26.82 -8.16
C THR A 332 -2.09 -27.15 -8.82
N TYR A 333 -1.74 -26.49 -9.93
CA TYR A 333 -0.41 -26.62 -10.54
C TYR A 333 0.72 -26.29 -9.54
N ASN A 334 0.63 -25.14 -8.87
CA ASN A 334 1.64 -24.71 -7.90
C ASN A 334 1.80 -25.72 -6.76
N TYR A 335 0.69 -26.21 -6.19
CA TYR A 335 0.73 -27.24 -5.15
C TYR A 335 1.47 -28.51 -5.63
N LEU A 336 1.21 -28.97 -6.86
CA LEU A 336 1.87 -30.15 -7.41
C LEU A 336 3.34 -29.90 -7.77
N LEU A 337 3.68 -28.71 -8.27
CA LEU A 337 5.07 -28.31 -8.53
C LEU A 337 5.91 -28.40 -7.24
N TYR A 338 5.35 -28.01 -6.10
CA TYR A 338 6.09 -27.99 -4.84
C TYR A 338 6.09 -29.33 -4.09
N THR A 339 4.99 -30.10 -4.16
CA THR A 339 4.82 -31.33 -3.35
C THR A 339 4.98 -32.65 -4.12
N ASN A 340 4.66 -32.67 -5.41
CA ASN A 340 4.41 -33.90 -6.18
C ASN A 340 3.40 -34.85 -5.50
N ASP A 341 2.34 -34.33 -4.87
CA ASP A 341 1.26 -35.12 -4.27
C ASP A 341 0.42 -35.82 -5.35
N THR A 342 0.92 -36.93 -5.87
CA THR A 342 0.27 -37.71 -6.93
C THR A 342 -1.08 -38.29 -6.49
N SER A 343 -1.29 -38.48 -5.20
CA SER A 343 -2.57 -38.94 -4.64
C SER A 343 -3.64 -37.86 -4.75
N PHE A 344 -3.31 -36.62 -4.40
CA PHE A 344 -4.20 -35.47 -4.61
C PHE A 344 -4.52 -35.28 -6.09
N LEU A 345 -3.50 -35.33 -6.96
CA LEU A 345 -3.71 -35.20 -8.41
C LEU A 345 -4.63 -36.31 -8.93
N SER A 346 -4.35 -37.57 -8.62
CA SER A 346 -5.16 -38.70 -9.09
C SER A 346 -6.61 -38.62 -8.62
N LYS A 347 -6.84 -38.21 -7.37
CA LYS A 347 -8.19 -38.03 -6.79
C LYS A 347 -8.98 -36.96 -7.54
N ASN A 348 -8.34 -35.84 -7.87
CA ASN A 348 -9.01 -34.65 -8.40
C ASN A 348 -8.88 -34.49 -9.93
N TRP A 349 -8.15 -35.37 -10.63
CA TRP A 349 -7.83 -35.22 -12.06
C TRP A 349 -9.07 -35.09 -12.96
N ASN A 350 -10.08 -35.95 -12.77
CA ASN A 350 -11.31 -35.88 -13.54
C ASN A 350 -12.08 -34.57 -13.29
N LYS A 351 -12.01 -34.03 -12.07
CA LYS A 351 -12.61 -32.74 -11.70
C LYS A 351 -11.84 -31.58 -12.33
N TYR A 352 -10.51 -31.66 -12.39
CA TYR A 352 -9.66 -30.68 -13.11
C TYR A 352 -9.99 -30.65 -14.61
N GLN A 353 -10.15 -31.81 -15.25
CA GLN A 353 -10.53 -31.89 -16.67
C GLN A 353 -11.89 -31.23 -16.93
N LYS A 354 -12.90 -31.50 -16.08
CA LYS A 354 -14.21 -30.84 -16.17
C LYS A 354 -14.11 -29.32 -15.99
N ALA A 355 -13.26 -28.84 -15.09
CA ALA A 355 -13.01 -27.41 -14.92
C ALA A 355 -12.41 -26.79 -16.19
N MET A 356 -11.40 -27.44 -16.79
CA MET A 356 -10.82 -26.98 -18.05
C MET A 356 -11.86 -26.97 -19.18
N ASP A 357 -12.67 -28.02 -19.29
CA ASP A 357 -13.74 -28.06 -20.31
C ASP A 357 -14.78 -26.95 -20.05
N TYR A 358 -15.15 -26.69 -18.79
CA TYR A 358 -16.08 -25.62 -18.42
C TYR A 358 -15.60 -24.25 -18.93
N ILE A 359 -14.36 -23.86 -18.61
CA ILE A 359 -13.85 -22.55 -18.97
C ILE A 359 -13.53 -22.47 -20.47
N TYR A 360 -12.94 -23.52 -21.06
CA TYR A 360 -12.56 -23.50 -22.47
C TYR A 360 -13.76 -23.53 -23.41
N ASN A 361 -14.90 -24.12 -23.01
CA ASN A 361 -16.14 -24.07 -23.79
C ASN A 361 -16.73 -22.66 -23.95
N LYS A 362 -16.22 -21.67 -23.21
CA LYS A 362 -16.58 -20.26 -23.34
C LYS A 362 -15.69 -19.51 -24.34
N VAL A 363 -14.67 -20.16 -24.92
CA VAL A 363 -13.84 -19.58 -25.98
C VAL A 363 -14.67 -19.48 -27.26
N ASP A 364 -14.78 -18.27 -27.80
CA ASP A 364 -15.50 -17.99 -29.03
C ASP A 364 -14.69 -18.47 -30.25
N ASN A 365 -15.31 -19.30 -31.09
CA ASN A 365 -14.64 -19.92 -32.23
C ASN A 365 -14.27 -18.92 -33.35
N SER A 366 -14.87 -17.73 -33.37
CA SER A 366 -14.59 -16.72 -34.41
C SER A 366 -13.40 -15.84 -34.08
N THR A 367 -13.21 -15.54 -32.79
CA THR A 367 -12.13 -14.67 -32.30
C THR A 367 -10.99 -15.44 -31.64
N GLY A 368 -11.23 -16.68 -31.18
CA GLY A 368 -10.27 -17.43 -30.36
C GLY A 368 -10.12 -16.90 -28.93
N LEU A 369 -10.94 -15.92 -28.52
CA LEU A 369 -10.89 -15.32 -27.19
C LEU A 369 -11.95 -15.93 -26.27
N LEU A 370 -11.69 -15.86 -24.96
CA LEU A 370 -12.63 -16.25 -23.93
C LEU A 370 -13.76 -15.22 -23.87
N ASN A 371 -15.00 -15.69 -23.84
CA ASN A 371 -16.15 -14.86 -23.50
C ASN A 371 -16.43 -14.99 -22.00
N VAL A 372 -15.92 -14.03 -21.23
CA VAL A 372 -16.09 -13.95 -19.78
C VAL A 372 -17.56 -13.67 -19.46
N THR A 373 -18.17 -14.65 -18.78
CA THR A 373 -19.58 -14.63 -18.39
C THR A 373 -19.75 -14.72 -16.87
N GLY A 374 -18.78 -15.29 -16.17
CA GLY A 374 -18.61 -15.13 -14.73
C GLY A 374 -17.90 -13.82 -14.43
N THR A 375 -18.67 -12.75 -14.24
CA THR A 375 -18.17 -11.37 -14.19
C THR A 375 -17.77 -10.89 -12.80
N ARG A 376 -17.83 -11.73 -11.76
CA ARG A 376 -17.36 -11.34 -10.44
C ARG A 376 -15.83 -11.35 -10.42
N ASP A 377 -15.28 -10.23 -10.00
CA ASP A 377 -13.85 -10.05 -9.85
C ASP A 377 -13.59 -8.91 -8.84
N TRP A 378 -12.78 -9.22 -7.82
CA TRP A 378 -12.62 -8.34 -6.68
C TRP A 378 -11.63 -7.19 -6.91
N ALA A 379 -10.72 -7.30 -7.87
CA ALA A 379 -9.63 -6.32 -8.03
C ALA A 379 -9.96 -5.17 -9.00
N ARG A 380 -11.19 -5.08 -9.52
CA ARG A 380 -11.52 -4.25 -10.69
C ARG A 380 -12.99 -3.81 -10.76
N TRP A 381 -13.26 -2.71 -11.48
CA TRP A 381 -14.60 -2.10 -11.62
C TRP A 381 -15.53 -2.82 -12.60
N GLN A 382 -14.98 -3.27 -13.71
CA GLN A 382 -15.73 -3.90 -14.79
C GLN A 382 -15.03 -5.20 -15.20
N GLN A 383 -15.83 -6.16 -15.68
CA GLN A 383 -15.40 -7.49 -16.11
C GLN A 383 -16.43 -8.02 -17.10
N GLY A 384 -16.04 -8.96 -17.96
CA GLY A 384 -16.91 -9.60 -18.94
C GLY A 384 -16.41 -9.49 -20.38
N TYR A 385 -17.12 -10.15 -21.30
CA TYR A 385 -16.76 -10.21 -22.72
C TYR A 385 -15.33 -10.73 -22.91
N SER A 386 -14.55 -10.18 -23.83
CA SER A 386 -13.16 -10.59 -24.10
C SER A 386 -12.16 -9.81 -23.24
N ASN A 387 -12.37 -9.79 -21.92
CA ASN A 387 -11.51 -9.04 -21.01
C ASN A 387 -10.08 -9.59 -21.01
N SER A 388 -9.09 -8.71 -21.21
CA SER A 388 -7.69 -9.07 -21.43
C SER A 388 -7.03 -9.77 -20.24
N GLU A 389 -7.36 -9.42 -18.99
CA GLU A 389 -6.80 -10.10 -17.81
C GLU A 389 -7.23 -11.58 -17.78
N ALA A 390 -8.52 -11.84 -17.98
CA ALA A 390 -9.04 -13.19 -18.04
C ALA A 390 -8.40 -14.00 -19.19
N GLN A 391 -8.06 -13.33 -20.30
CA GLN A 391 -7.29 -13.97 -21.37
C GLN A 391 -5.89 -14.41 -20.91
N MET A 392 -5.15 -13.54 -20.19
CA MET A 392 -3.82 -13.88 -19.68
C MET A 392 -3.88 -15.02 -18.64
N ILE A 393 -4.90 -15.02 -17.79
CA ILE A 393 -5.13 -16.08 -16.80
C ILE A 393 -5.48 -17.40 -17.51
N LEU A 394 -6.29 -17.38 -18.58
CA LEU A 394 -6.60 -18.59 -19.36
C LEU A 394 -5.36 -19.14 -20.07
N TYR A 395 -4.53 -18.27 -20.65
CA TYR A 395 -3.25 -18.67 -21.24
C TYR A 395 -2.38 -19.41 -20.21
N HIS A 396 -2.26 -18.85 -19.00
CA HIS A 396 -1.50 -19.48 -17.93
C HIS A 396 -2.14 -20.79 -17.44
N THR A 397 -3.47 -20.84 -17.37
CA THR A 397 -4.23 -22.04 -16.99
C THR A 397 -4.02 -23.19 -17.99
N LEU A 398 -4.00 -22.89 -19.29
CA LEU A 398 -3.74 -23.88 -20.34
C LEU A 398 -2.30 -24.40 -20.30
N THR A 399 -1.32 -23.51 -20.14
CA THR A 399 0.11 -23.89 -20.10
C THR A 399 0.44 -24.70 -18.83
N THR A 400 -0.03 -24.28 -17.67
CA THR A 400 0.14 -25.03 -16.40
C THR A 400 -0.67 -26.33 -16.41
N GLY A 401 -1.89 -26.30 -16.97
CA GLY A 401 -2.70 -27.50 -17.21
C GLY A 401 -1.98 -28.51 -18.09
N ALA A 402 -1.31 -28.09 -19.17
CA ALA A 402 -0.54 -28.98 -20.05
C ALA A 402 0.60 -29.67 -19.28
N GLN A 403 1.27 -28.96 -18.37
CA GLN A 403 2.29 -29.57 -17.50
C GLN A 403 1.67 -30.58 -16.53
N LEU A 404 0.54 -30.26 -15.89
CA LEU A 404 -0.20 -31.21 -15.06
C LEU A 404 -0.63 -32.46 -15.86
N ALA A 405 -1.10 -32.29 -17.09
CA ALA A 405 -1.45 -33.39 -17.98
C ALA A 405 -0.25 -34.29 -18.26
N SER A 406 0.93 -33.72 -18.48
CA SER A 406 2.15 -34.48 -18.64
C SER A 406 2.47 -35.32 -17.41
N TRP A 407 2.39 -34.73 -16.21
CA TRP A 407 2.63 -35.45 -14.94
C TRP A 407 1.57 -36.51 -14.64
N ALA A 408 0.33 -36.29 -15.06
CA ALA A 408 -0.75 -37.25 -14.97
C ALA A 408 -0.69 -38.36 -16.04
N GLY A 409 0.26 -38.31 -16.98
CA GLY A 409 0.35 -39.26 -18.09
C GLY A 409 -0.79 -39.14 -19.12
N SER A 410 -1.40 -37.96 -19.23
CA SER A 410 -2.53 -37.67 -20.11
C SER A 410 -2.10 -37.16 -21.49
N SER A 411 -2.83 -37.56 -22.53
CA SER A 411 -2.65 -37.08 -23.91
C SER A 411 -3.08 -35.61 -24.12
N LEU A 412 -3.71 -34.98 -23.13
CA LEU A 412 -4.20 -33.60 -23.20
C LEU A 412 -3.09 -32.54 -23.28
N THR A 413 -1.84 -32.91 -22.94
CA THR A 413 -0.67 -32.02 -22.98
C THR A 413 -0.57 -31.24 -24.30
N ASN A 414 -0.62 -31.95 -25.44
CA ASN A 414 -0.47 -31.31 -26.75
C ASN A 414 -1.68 -30.44 -27.11
N LYS A 415 -2.89 -30.85 -26.72
CA LYS A 415 -4.12 -30.09 -26.95
C LYS A 415 -4.06 -28.74 -26.25
N TRP A 416 -3.77 -28.74 -24.95
CA TRP A 416 -3.77 -27.51 -24.15
C TRP A 416 -2.61 -26.58 -24.52
N ASN A 417 -1.44 -27.10 -24.90
CA ASN A 417 -0.35 -26.28 -25.45
C ASN A 417 -0.71 -25.61 -26.78
N ALA A 418 -1.37 -26.34 -27.70
CA ALA A 418 -1.83 -25.78 -28.96
C ALA A 418 -2.86 -24.67 -28.71
N GLN A 419 -3.84 -24.93 -27.85
CA GLN A 419 -4.86 -23.95 -27.46
C GLN A 419 -4.26 -22.70 -26.80
N ALA A 420 -3.23 -22.85 -25.96
CA ALA A 420 -2.52 -21.70 -25.39
C ALA A 420 -1.80 -20.87 -26.47
N THR A 421 -1.20 -21.53 -27.47
CA THR A 421 -0.52 -20.87 -28.59
C THR A 421 -1.51 -20.06 -29.43
N ASP A 422 -2.65 -20.67 -29.79
CA ASP A 422 -3.71 -20.01 -30.57
C ASP A 422 -4.33 -18.83 -29.81
N LEU A 423 -4.51 -18.99 -28.49
CA LEU A 423 -5.01 -17.94 -27.62
C LEU A 423 -4.03 -16.76 -27.54
N ALA A 424 -2.73 -17.01 -27.36
CA ALA A 424 -1.72 -15.94 -27.32
C ALA A 424 -1.67 -15.13 -28.62
N GLN A 425 -1.83 -15.79 -29.77
CA GLN A 425 -1.94 -15.12 -31.07
C GLN A 425 -3.19 -14.21 -31.09
N SER A 426 -4.34 -14.73 -30.68
CA SER A 426 -5.61 -14.00 -30.66
C SER A 426 -5.56 -12.79 -29.72
N ILE A 427 -4.97 -12.93 -28.53
CA ILE A 427 -4.76 -11.82 -27.58
C ILE A 427 -3.96 -10.69 -28.24
N ASN A 428 -2.85 -11.03 -28.89
CA ASN A 428 -1.96 -10.05 -29.53
C ASN A 428 -2.56 -9.38 -30.76
N GLU A 429 -3.53 -10.02 -31.42
CA GLU A 429 -4.25 -9.50 -32.57
C GLU A 429 -5.37 -8.53 -32.16
N TYR A 430 -6.20 -8.90 -31.19
CA TYR A 430 -7.43 -8.19 -30.88
C TYR A 430 -7.34 -7.20 -29.71
N CYS A 431 -6.49 -7.49 -28.71
CA CYS A 431 -6.42 -6.69 -27.48
C CYS A 431 -5.27 -5.68 -27.47
N TRP A 432 -4.27 -5.83 -28.35
CA TRP A 432 -3.10 -4.95 -28.41
C TRP A 432 -3.46 -3.56 -28.95
N ASP A 433 -2.97 -2.52 -28.31
CA ASP A 433 -3.00 -1.14 -28.81
C ASP A 433 -1.58 -0.68 -29.09
N ASP A 434 -1.25 -0.57 -30.37
CA ASP A 434 0.10 -0.25 -30.80
C ASP A 434 0.49 1.22 -30.58
N GLU A 435 -0.48 2.13 -30.63
CA GLU A 435 -0.26 3.57 -30.41
C GLU A 435 0.06 3.83 -28.94
N TYR A 436 -0.71 3.22 -28.04
CA TYR A 436 -0.42 3.31 -26.61
C TYR A 436 0.80 2.47 -26.22
N GLY A 437 0.98 1.30 -26.84
CA GLY A 437 2.06 0.35 -26.53
C GLY A 437 1.74 -0.56 -25.35
N ALA A 438 0.47 -0.93 -25.16
CA ALA A 438 0.02 -1.87 -24.12
C ALA A 438 -1.30 -2.56 -24.54
N PHE A 439 -1.74 -3.54 -23.77
CA PHE A 439 -3.06 -4.15 -23.95
C PHE A 439 -4.17 -3.26 -23.41
N LYS A 440 -5.25 -3.14 -24.16
CA LYS A 440 -6.53 -2.58 -23.71
C LYS A 440 -7.23 -3.56 -22.77
N ASP A 441 -8.18 -3.08 -22.00
CA ASP A 441 -8.99 -3.91 -21.10
C ASP A 441 -9.81 -4.97 -21.82
N ASN A 442 -10.19 -4.73 -23.07
CA ASN A 442 -11.04 -5.64 -23.84
C ASN A 442 -10.73 -5.57 -25.34
N ALA A 443 -11.07 -6.62 -26.08
CA ALA A 443 -11.07 -6.61 -27.54
C ALA A 443 -12.12 -5.64 -28.13
N THR A 444 -13.12 -5.25 -27.33
CA THR A 444 -14.09 -4.20 -27.67
C THR A 444 -13.48 -2.79 -27.58
N ILE A 445 -14.23 -1.78 -28.01
CA ILE A 445 -13.77 -0.38 -27.94
C ILE A 445 -13.71 0.05 -26.48
N THR A 446 -12.52 0.37 -26.00
CA THR A 446 -12.26 0.91 -24.66
C THR A 446 -11.01 1.79 -24.68
N ALA A 447 -10.94 2.75 -23.75
CA ALA A 447 -9.77 3.59 -23.53
C ALA A 447 -8.94 3.17 -22.31
N LEU A 448 -9.36 2.11 -21.60
CA LEU A 448 -8.68 1.59 -20.42
C LEU A 448 -7.56 0.63 -20.82
N HIS A 449 -6.36 0.87 -20.30
CA HIS A 449 -5.21 -0.06 -20.36
C HIS A 449 -4.89 -0.51 -18.94
N PRO A 450 -5.41 -1.66 -18.50
CA PRO A 450 -5.40 -2.03 -17.09
C PRO A 450 -4.00 -2.50 -16.64
N GLN A 451 -3.71 -2.32 -15.36
CA GLN A 451 -2.46 -2.74 -14.74
C GLN A 451 -2.35 -4.28 -14.73
N ASP A 452 -3.43 -4.99 -14.39
CA ASP A 452 -3.46 -6.43 -14.25
C ASP A 452 -3.10 -7.20 -15.54
N ALA A 453 -3.81 -6.98 -16.65
CA ALA A 453 -3.60 -7.69 -17.91
C ALA A 453 -2.19 -7.45 -18.46
N ASN A 454 -1.71 -6.21 -18.32
CA ASN A 454 -0.37 -5.83 -18.77
C ASN A 454 0.73 -6.42 -17.88
N SER A 455 0.52 -6.48 -16.57
CA SER A 455 1.43 -7.13 -15.63
C SER A 455 1.52 -8.65 -15.87
N LEU A 456 0.36 -9.30 -16.06
CA LEU A 456 0.27 -10.73 -16.36
C LEU A 456 0.85 -11.06 -17.74
N ALA A 457 0.68 -10.19 -18.74
CA ALA A 457 1.29 -10.37 -20.06
C ALA A 457 2.82 -10.42 -19.99
N LEU A 458 3.43 -9.57 -19.15
CA LEU A 458 4.87 -9.62 -18.87
C LEU A 458 5.24 -10.91 -18.14
N LEU A 459 4.55 -11.22 -17.04
CA LEU A 459 4.85 -12.37 -16.19
C LEU A 459 4.75 -13.71 -16.93
N TYR A 460 3.78 -13.84 -17.84
CA TYR A 460 3.54 -15.09 -18.56
C TYR A 460 4.18 -15.12 -19.96
N GLY A 461 4.92 -14.07 -20.34
CA GLY A 461 5.63 -14.03 -21.63
C GLY A 461 4.71 -14.10 -22.85
N VAL A 462 3.54 -13.44 -22.80
CA VAL A 462 2.53 -13.46 -23.87
C VAL A 462 2.94 -12.59 -25.07
N VAL A 463 3.98 -11.78 -24.92
CA VAL A 463 4.46 -10.81 -25.91
C VAL A 463 5.92 -11.01 -26.26
N ASP A 464 6.33 -10.51 -27.43
CA ASP A 464 7.73 -10.39 -27.80
C ASP A 464 8.49 -9.36 -26.93
N PRO A 465 9.84 -9.38 -26.93
CA PRO A 465 10.64 -8.47 -26.10
C PRO A 465 10.40 -6.97 -26.35
N ASP A 466 10.07 -6.55 -27.57
CA ASP A 466 9.83 -5.14 -27.89
C ASP A 466 8.52 -4.66 -27.27
N ARG A 467 7.45 -5.43 -27.43
CA ARG A 467 6.16 -5.18 -26.75
C ARG A 467 6.31 -5.26 -25.24
N ALA A 468 7.06 -6.22 -24.71
CA ALA A 468 7.33 -6.33 -23.27
C ALA A 468 7.99 -5.06 -22.70
N SER A 469 9.00 -4.53 -23.40
CA SER A 469 9.67 -3.29 -23.03
C SER A 469 8.72 -2.08 -23.01
N ARG A 470 7.82 -1.99 -24.01
CA ARG A 470 6.79 -0.93 -24.09
C ARG A 470 5.78 -1.02 -22.94
N ILE A 471 5.24 -2.21 -22.67
CA ILE A 471 4.31 -2.44 -21.55
C ILE A 471 4.97 -2.03 -20.23
N SER A 472 6.18 -2.54 -19.97
CA SER A 472 6.91 -2.25 -18.72
C SER A 472 7.19 -0.76 -18.54
N LYS A 473 7.43 -0.01 -19.62
CA LYS A 473 7.59 1.44 -19.56
C LYS A 473 6.26 2.16 -19.27
N ASN A 474 5.15 1.68 -19.84
CA ASN A 474 3.84 2.28 -19.65
C ASN A 474 3.26 2.07 -18.26
N LEU A 475 3.52 0.91 -17.62
CA LEU A 475 3.09 0.65 -16.24
C LEU A 475 3.63 1.69 -15.24
N LEU A 476 4.81 2.28 -15.52
CA LEU A 476 5.38 3.35 -14.69
C LEU A 476 4.51 4.62 -14.62
N GLN A 477 3.63 4.84 -15.59
CA GLN A 477 2.74 6.01 -15.61
C GLN A 477 1.72 5.96 -14.47
N ASN A 478 1.44 4.77 -13.96
CA ASN A 478 0.52 4.54 -12.85
C ASN A 478 1.18 4.78 -11.48
N TRP A 479 2.50 4.98 -11.42
CA TRP A 479 3.22 5.05 -10.16
C TRP A 479 3.02 6.39 -9.44
N THR A 480 2.37 6.32 -8.28
CA THR A 480 2.26 7.40 -7.29
C THR A 480 3.43 7.34 -6.30
N PRO A 481 3.64 8.33 -5.41
CA PRO A 481 4.69 8.25 -4.40
C PRO A 481 4.61 7.05 -3.44
N ILE A 482 3.45 6.40 -3.35
CA ILE A 482 3.19 5.34 -2.37
C ILE A 482 2.77 4.01 -3.00
N GLY A 483 2.77 3.88 -4.33
CA GLY A 483 2.46 2.62 -5.03
C GLY A 483 1.89 2.86 -6.43
N ALA A 484 1.62 1.79 -7.17
CA ALA A 484 0.97 1.89 -8.48
C ALA A 484 -0.56 2.02 -8.30
N GLU A 485 -1.12 3.12 -8.79
CA GLU A 485 -2.57 3.24 -8.93
C GLU A 485 -3.08 2.20 -9.92
N THR A 486 -4.21 1.57 -9.62
CA THR A 486 -4.82 0.55 -10.47
C THR A 486 -5.84 1.21 -11.40
N PRO A 487 -5.59 1.36 -12.72
CA PRO A 487 -6.52 2.06 -13.62
C PRO A 487 -7.91 1.41 -13.72
N GLU A 488 -7.97 0.08 -13.62
CA GLU A 488 -9.20 -0.72 -13.58
C GLU A 488 -9.94 -0.64 -12.25
N LEU A 489 -9.34 -0.01 -11.23
CA LEU A 489 -9.92 0.29 -9.94
C LEU A 489 -9.44 1.69 -9.46
N PRO A 490 -9.88 2.79 -10.11
CA PRO A 490 -9.30 4.11 -9.92
C PRO A 490 -9.22 4.57 -8.46
N ASN A 491 -8.22 5.39 -8.15
CA ASN A 491 -7.88 5.88 -6.81
C ASN A 491 -7.40 4.81 -5.80
N ASN A 492 -7.35 3.54 -6.19
CA ASN A 492 -6.87 2.47 -5.33
C ASN A 492 -5.46 2.04 -5.74
N ILE A 493 -4.67 1.67 -4.74
CA ILE A 493 -3.43 0.93 -4.91
C ILE A 493 -3.72 -0.49 -4.43
N SER A 494 -3.58 -1.44 -5.35
CA SER A 494 -3.77 -2.86 -5.09
C SER A 494 -2.41 -3.57 -5.07
N PRO A 495 -1.88 -3.93 -3.89
CA PRO A 495 -0.68 -4.76 -3.81
C PRO A 495 -0.90 -6.17 -4.35
N PHE A 496 -2.16 -6.63 -4.50
CA PHE A 496 -2.47 -7.84 -5.26
C PHE A 496 -2.03 -7.71 -6.72
N ILE A 497 -2.49 -6.67 -7.42
CA ILE A 497 -2.13 -6.46 -8.83
C ILE A 497 -0.64 -6.11 -8.95
N SER A 498 -0.14 -5.27 -8.05
CA SER A 498 1.28 -4.91 -8.02
C SER A 498 2.19 -6.12 -7.77
N SER A 499 1.70 -7.19 -7.11
CA SER A 499 2.45 -8.44 -6.95
C SER A 499 2.74 -9.13 -8.29
N PHE A 500 1.85 -8.99 -9.28
CA PHE A 500 2.12 -9.45 -10.64
C PHE A 500 3.02 -8.48 -11.39
N GLU A 501 2.87 -7.17 -11.21
CA GLU A 501 3.70 -6.15 -11.88
C GLU A 501 5.19 -6.31 -11.53
N ILE A 502 5.51 -6.47 -10.24
CA ILE A 502 6.92 -6.64 -9.81
C ILE A 502 7.53 -7.92 -10.42
N GLN A 503 6.76 -9.01 -10.51
CA GLN A 503 7.23 -10.26 -11.11
C GLN A 503 7.37 -10.12 -12.62
N GLY A 504 6.43 -9.44 -13.29
CA GLY A 504 6.51 -9.13 -14.71
C GLY A 504 7.74 -8.28 -15.06
N HIS A 505 8.09 -7.29 -14.24
CA HIS A 505 9.34 -6.54 -14.40
C HIS A 505 10.58 -7.41 -14.23
N PHE A 506 10.60 -8.31 -13.23
CA PHE A 506 11.71 -9.24 -13.08
C PHE A 506 11.82 -10.23 -14.24
N GLU A 507 10.70 -10.75 -14.76
CA GLU A 507 10.68 -11.72 -15.87
C GLU A 507 11.38 -11.16 -17.13
N ILE A 508 11.27 -9.85 -17.35
CA ILE A 508 11.89 -9.17 -18.50
C ILE A 508 13.22 -8.47 -18.16
N GLY A 509 13.84 -8.80 -17.01
CA GLY A 509 15.13 -8.27 -16.58
C GLY A 509 15.12 -6.80 -16.13
N GLN A 510 13.95 -6.21 -15.86
CA GLN A 510 13.81 -4.84 -15.35
C GLN A 510 13.83 -4.82 -13.81
N SER A 511 14.84 -5.45 -13.20
CA SER A 511 14.95 -5.66 -11.75
C SER A 511 14.92 -4.36 -10.95
N ALA A 512 15.50 -3.27 -11.49
CA ALA A 512 15.47 -1.96 -10.84
C ALA A 512 14.03 -1.40 -10.69
N ARG A 513 13.16 -1.63 -11.68
CA ARG A 513 11.75 -1.22 -11.60
C ARG A 513 11.01 -2.05 -10.55
N ALA A 514 11.23 -3.36 -10.53
CA ALA A 514 10.62 -4.23 -9.53
C ALA A 514 11.00 -3.83 -8.10
N LEU A 515 12.29 -3.62 -7.83
CA LEU A 515 12.78 -3.21 -6.50
C LEU A 515 12.25 -1.84 -6.07
N GLU A 516 12.18 -0.88 -6.99
CA GLU A 516 11.62 0.44 -6.72
C GLU A 516 10.14 0.35 -6.33
N LEU A 517 9.32 -0.40 -7.06
CA LEU A 517 7.91 -0.58 -6.73
C LEU A 517 7.72 -1.34 -5.40
N ILE A 518 8.57 -2.33 -5.10
CA ILE A 518 8.57 -3.03 -3.81
C ILE A 518 8.80 -2.04 -2.66
N ARG A 519 9.85 -1.23 -2.73
CA ARG A 519 10.19 -0.24 -1.70
C ARG A 519 9.12 0.85 -1.58
N ARG A 520 8.55 1.27 -2.70
CA ARG A 520 7.52 2.31 -2.79
C ARG A 520 6.19 1.90 -2.16
N SER A 521 5.67 0.72 -2.49
CA SER A 521 4.36 0.26 -2.04
C SER A 521 4.43 -0.41 -0.66
N TRP A 522 5.17 -1.52 -0.56
CA TRP A 522 5.27 -2.28 0.69
C TRP A 522 6.11 -1.55 1.73
N GLY A 523 7.16 -0.87 1.30
CA GLY A 523 7.99 -0.07 2.21
C GLY A 523 7.26 1.16 2.76
N TRP A 524 6.35 1.77 2.00
CA TRP A 524 5.48 2.82 2.53
C TRP A 524 4.53 2.27 3.60
N TYR A 525 3.80 1.19 3.29
CA TYR A 525 2.85 0.60 4.23
C TYR A 525 3.53 0.16 5.53
N LEU A 526 4.67 -0.55 5.43
CA LEU A 526 5.36 -1.10 6.58
C LEU A 526 5.98 -0.03 7.50
N ASN A 527 6.28 1.16 6.95
CA ASN A 527 6.78 2.30 7.72
C ASN A 527 5.66 3.29 8.11
N ASN A 528 4.42 3.05 7.69
CA ASN A 528 3.29 3.90 8.07
C ASN A 528 2.93 3.64 9.54
N PRO A 529 2.94 4.66 10.42
CA PRO A 529 2.72 4.49 11.86
C PRO A 529 1.30 4.01 12.22
N ASN A 530 0.36 4.05 11.27
CA ASN A 530 -0.98 3.51 11.47
C ASN A 530 -1.10 2.05 11.04
N GLY A 531 -0.17 1.52 10.25
CA GLY A 531 -0.15 0.12 9.83
C GLY A 531 0.28 -0.84 10.96
N THR A 532 0.36 -2.13 10.63
CA THR A 532 0.72 -3.18 11.60
C THR A 532 2.21 -3.24 11.88
N GLU A 533 3.06 -2.71 10.99
CA GLU A 533 4.54 -2.81 11.03
C GLU A 533 5.08 -4.26 10.98
N SER A 534 4.23 -5.26 10.69
CA SER A 534 4.61 -6.69 10.69
C SER A 534 3.98 -7.53 9.58
N THR A 535 2.96 -7.03 8.88
CA THR A 535 2.20 -7.77 7.85
C THR A 535 2.09 -6.95 6.57
N VAL A 536 1.37 -7.45 5.57
CA VAL A 536 1.06 -6.73 4.32
C VAL A 536 -0.46 -6.50 4.20
N ILE A 537 -0.85 -5.27 3.87
CA ILE A 537 -2.24 -4.82 3.76
C ILE A 537 -2.90 -5.28 2.46
N GLU A 538 -4.21 -5.46 2.52
CA GLU A 538 -5.04 -5.80 1.37
C GLU A 538 -4.95 -4.77 0.24
N GLY A 539 -5.06 -3.48 0.57
CA GLY A 539 -5.03 -2.36 -0.37
C GLY A 539 -5.21 -1.04 0.36
N TYR A 540 -5.01 0.07 -0.34
CA TYR A 540 -5.18 1.42 0.21
C TYR A 540 -5.47 2.42 -0.91
N LEU A 541 -5.82 3.66 -0.55
CA LEU A 541 -6.09 4.71 -1.51
C LEU A 541 -4.81 5.48 -1.86
N VAL A 542 -4.79 6.11 -3.04
CA VAL A 542 -3.69 6.95 -3.52
C VAL A 542 -3.41 8.17 -2.62
N ASP A 543 -4.38 8.56 -1.78
CA ASP A 543 -4.22 9.62 -0.78
C ASP A 543 -3.54 9.15 0.52
N GLY A 544 -3.23 7.85 0.63
CA GLY A 544 -2.58 7.24 1.79
C GLY A 544 -3.52 6.80 2.91
N SER A 545 -4.85 6.89 2.73
CA SER A 545 -5.82 6.36 3.67
C SER A 545 -6.08 4.85 3.43
N PHE A 546 -6.45 4.13 4.48
CA PHE A 546 -6.75 2.69 4.42
C PHE A 546 -8.19 2.40 3.97
N GLY A 547 -8.69 3.13 2.97
CA GLY A 547 -10.08 3.06 2.49
C GLY A 547 -10.31 2.18 1.26
N TYR A 548 -9.46 1.20 0.96
CA TYR A 548 -9.55 0.36 -0.24
C TYR A 548 -10.98 -0.06 -0.60
N ARG A 549 -11.41 0.15 -1.85
CA ARG A 549 -12.76 -0.17 -2.35
C ARG A 549 -13.94 0.37 -1.49
N SER A 550 -13.73 1.50 -0.80
CA SER A 550 -14.74 2.12 0.09
C SER A 550 -16.13 2.22 -0.55
N ASP A 551 -16.23 2.81 -1.73
CA ASP A 551 -17.49 3.05 -2.43
C ASP A 551 -18.05 1.81 -3.15
N ARG A 552 -17.30 0.69 -3.16
CA ARG A 552 -17.66 -0.52 -3.90
C ARG A 552 -17.19 -1.81 -3.22
N GLY A 553 -17.96 -2.22 -2.22
CA GLY A 553 -17.80 -3.53 -1.56
C GLY A 553 -17.74 -3.41 -0.04
N TYR A 554 -17.24 -2.29 0.48
CA TYR A 554 -17.05 -2.08 1.92
C TYR A 554 -17.96 -1.03 2.54
N SER A 555 -18.99 -0.57 1.83
CA SER A 555 -20.01 0.36 2.37
C SER A 555 -19.42 1.63 3.00
N ASN A 556 -18.30 2.12 2.45
CA ASN A 556 -17.50 3.23 2.96
C ASN A 556 -16.97 3.03 4.39
N ASP A 557 -16.71 1.78 4.78
CA ASP A 557 -16.10 1.43 6.06
C ASP A 557 -14.60 1.12 5.88
N PRO A 558 -13.70 2.10 6.07
CA PRO A 558 -12.26 1.91 5.94
C PRO A 558 -11.66 1.04 7.05
N SER A 559 -12.38 0.78 8.15
CA SER A 559 -11.91 -0.14 9.20
C SER A 559 -12.05 -1.61 8.78
N TYR A 560 -12.89 -1.90 7.78
CA TYR A 560 -13.09 -3.25 7.25
C TYR A 560 -11.91 -3.74 6.41
N VAL A 561 -11.04 -2.85 5.92
CA VAL A 561 -9.82 -3.21 5.17
C VAL A 561 -8.90 -4.07 6.05
N SER A 562 -8.36 -5.14 5.50
CA SER A 562 -7.52 -6.09 6.23
C SER A 562 -6.07 -5.68 6.10
N HIS A 563 -5.39 -5.65 7.23
CA HIS A 563 -3.98 -5.30 7.32
C HIS A 563 -3.04 -6.52 7.26
N ALA A 564 -3.60 -7.71 7.06
CA ALA A 564 -2.88 -8.96 6.92
C ALA A 564 -3.56 -9.83 5.84
N HIS A 565 -3.25 -9.54 4.56
CA HIS A 565 -3.89 -10.19 3.41
C HIS A 565 -2.89 -10.92 2.50
N GLY A 566 -3.09 -12.22 2.29
CA GLY A 566 -2.09 -13.11 1.69
C GLY A 566 -1.77 -12.78 0.23
N TRP A 567 -2.75 -12.20 -0.48
CA TRP A 567 -2.61 -11.79 -1.87
C TRP A 567 -1.57 -10.68 -2.12
N SER A 568 -1.05 -10.07 -1.06
CA SER A 568 -0.09 -8.97 -1.08
C SER A 568 1.33 -9.43 -0.74
N ALA A 569 1.54 -10.74 -0.58
CA ALA A 569 2.84 -11.33 -0.26
C ALA A 569 3.76 -11.52 -1.49
N GLY A 570 3.47 -10.87 -2.62
CA GLY A 570 4.25 -10.97 -3.86
C GLY A 570 5.77 -10.77 -3.69
N PRO A 571 6.24 -9.76 -2.93
CA PRO A 571 7.67 -9.56 -2.71
C PRO A 571 8.37 -10.76 -2.06
N THR A 572 7.70 -11.51 -1.18
CA THR A 572 8.26 -12.71 -0.54
C THR A 572 8.65 -13.75 -1.58
N ASN A 573 7.79 -13.99 -2.57
CA ASN A 573 8.13 -14.86 -3.71
C ASN A 573 9.18 -14.22 -4.64
N ALA A 574 8.95 -12.97 -5.03
CA ALA A 574 9.74 -12.32 -6.08
C ALA A 574 11.22 -12.15 -5.70
N LEU A 575 11.50 -11.77 -4.45
CA LEU A 575 12.87 -11.59 -3.97
C LEU A 575 13.64 -12.93 -3.93
N THR A 576 12.99 -14.03 -3.58
CA THR A 576 13.63 -15.36 -3.59
C THR A 576 13.83 -15.89 -5.01
N THR A 577 12.81 -15.79 -5.86
CA THR A 577 12.81 -16.46 -7.17
C THR A 577 13.51 -15.68 -8.27
N TYR A 578 13.56 -14.35 -8.18
CA TYR A 578 14.17 -13.49 -9.21
C TYR A 578 15.42 -12.77 -8.72
N LEU A 579 15.37 -12.07 -7.59
CA LEU A 579 16.52 -11.33 -7.08
C LEU A 579 17.64 -12.27 -6.62
N LEU A 580 17.34 -13.20 -5.69
CA LEU A 580 18.26 -14.30 -5.39
C LEU A 580 18.40 -15.24 -6.60
N GLY A 581 17.30 -15.45 -7.32
CA GLY A 581 17.25 -16.22 -8.56
C GLY A 581 16.96 -17.71 -8.38
N LEU A 582 16.63 -18.17 -7.17
CA LEU A 582 16.49 -19.58 -6.83
C LEU A 582 15.03 -20.04 -6.99
N SER A 583 14.77 -21.02 -7.86
CA SER A 583 13.43 -21.63 -7.99
C SER A 583 13.47 -23.10 -8.40
N VAL A 584 12.40 -23.84 -8.11
CA VAL A 584 12.18 -25.18 -8.68
C VAL A 584 11.55 -25.07 -10.07
N THR A 585 11.81 -26.04 -10.95
CA THR A 585 11.28 -26.09 -12.33
C THR A 585 10.54 -27.39 -12.66
N SER A 586 10.52 -28.34 -11.72
CA SER A 586 9.73 -29.56 -11.83
C SER A 586 9.32 -30.05 -10.43
N PRO A 587 8.39 -31.01 -10.33
CA PRO A 587 7.84 -31.44 -9.05
C PRO A 587 8.90 -31.75 -7.98
N ARG A 588 8.69 -31.21 -6.76
CA ARG A 588 9.57 -31.29 -5.57
C ARG A 588 10.98 -30.72 -5.75
N GLY A 589 11.29 -30.06 -6.86
CA GLY A 589 12.64 -29.58 -7.15
C GLY A 589 13.59 -30.64 -7.68
N LEU A 590 13.09 -31.71 -8.34
CA LEU A 590 13.95 -32.64 -9.10
C LEU A 590 14.81 -31.88 -10.13
N THR A 591 14.23 -30.83 -10.70
CA THR A 591 14.96 -29.81 -11.44
C THR A 591 14.73 -28.42 -10.86
N TRP A 592 15.73 -27.57 -11.00
CA TRP A 592 15.76 -26.23 -10.42
C TRP A 592 16.58 -25.26 -11.28
N LYS A 593 16.43 -23.96 -11.04
CA LYS A 593 17.26 -22.90 -11.63
C LYS A 593 17.81 -21.97 -10.55
N ILE A 594 19.00 -21.44 -10.79
CA ILE A 594 19.59 -20.29 -10.08
C ILE A 594 19.97 -19.25 -11.13
N ALA A 595 19.23 -18.15 -11.18
CA ALA A 595 19.41 -17.06 -12.15
C ALA A 595 19.37 -15.69 -11.44
N PRO A 596 20.46 -15.25 -10.80
CA PRO A 596 20.47 -14.02 -10.01
C PRO A 596 20.14 -12.77 -10.84
N GLN A 597 19.41 -11.83 -10.24
CA GLN A 597 19.16 -10.51 -10.82
C GLN A 597 19.52 -9.41 -9.83
N PHE A 598 20.78 -8.98 -9.85
CA PHE A 598 21.38 -8.19 -8.76
C PHE A 598 20.68 -6.87 -8.41
N GLY A 599 20.05 -6.20 -9.37
CA GLY A 599 19.53 -4.84 -9.16
C GLY A 599 20.61 -3.90 -8.59
N ASP A 600 20.26 -3.17 -7.54
CA ASP A 600 21.14 -2.28 -6.78
C ASP A 600 21.78 -2.93 -5.54
N LEU A 601 21.59 -4.24 -5.34
CA LEU A 601 22.07 -4.97 -4.17
C LEU A 601 23.49 -5.52 -4.36
N LYS A 602 24.16 -5.77 -3.23
CA LYS A 602 25.54 -6.28 -3.15
C LYS A 602 25.58 -7.72 -2.66
N THR A 603 24.78 -8.05 -1.66
CA THR A 603 24.72 -9.40 -1.10
C THR A 603 23.28 -9.83 -0.92
N VAL A 604 22.98 -11.04 -1.36
CA VAL A 604 21.69 -11.71 -1.08
C VAL A 604 21.98 -13.18 -0.77
N GLU A 605 21.30 -13.70 0.23
CA GLU A 605 21.29 -15.11 0.60
C GLU A 605 19.85 -15.53 0.92
N GLY A 606 19.49 -16.76 0.58
CA GLY A 606 18.19 -17.30 0.93
C GLY A 606 18.05 -18.76 0.53
N GLY A 607 16.91 -19.33 0.88
CA GLY A 607 16.63 -20.73 0.62
C GLY A 607 15.25 -21.16 1.07
N PHE A 608 14.87 -22.36 0.66
CA PHE A 608 13.62 -23.02 1.03
C PHE A 608 13.83 -24.54 1.09
N THR A 609 12.85 -25.27 1.60
CA THR A 609 12.88 -26.73 1.61
C THR A 609 11.85 -27.34 0.67
N THR A 610 12.17 -28.54 0.20
CA THR A 610 11.17 -29.48 -0.31
C THR A 610 11.34 -30.81 0.43
N SER A 611 10.48 -31.78 0.13
CA SER A 611 10.66 -33.15 0.63
C SER A 611 11.91 -33.86 0.08
N LEU A 612 12.71 -33.23 -0.78
CA LEU A 612 14.05 -33.70 -1.17
C LEU A 612 15.16 -33.15 -0.26
N GLY A 613 14.92 -32.04 0.45
CA GLY A 613 15.90 -31.38 1.31
C GLY A 613 15.93 -29.88 1.11
N LYS A 614 17.04 -29.25 1.54
CA LYS A 614 17.25 -27.80 1.50
C LYS A 614 17.79 -27.35 0.14
N PHE A 615 17.21 -26.27 -0.39
CA PHE A 615 17.72 -25.50 -1.51
C PHE A 615 18.17 -24.15 -0.96
N GLN A 616 19.43 -23.79 -1.17
CA GLN A 616 20.02 -22.56 -0.66
C GLN A 616 20.94 -21.97 -1.71
N ALA A 617 20.94 -20.65 -1.83
CA ALA A 617 21.88 -19.91 -2.66
C ALA A 617 22.25 -18.60 -1.97
N SER A 618 23.47 -18.13 -2.24
CA SER A 618 23.92 -16.80 -1.84
C SER A 618 24.85 -16.24 -2.90
N TRP A 619 24.82 -14.93 -3.09
CA TRP A 619 25.78 -14.24 -3.93
C TRP A 619 26.31 -12.98 -3.25
N ASP A 620 27.58 -12.70 -3.51
CA ASP A 620 28.29 -11.49 -3.09
C ASP A 620 28.91 -10.84 -4.33
N LYS A 621 28.42 -9.65 -4.67
CA LYS A 621 28.76 -8.88 -5.87
C LYS A 621 29.76 -7.78 -5.55
N SER A 622 30.85 -7.80 -6.32
CA SER A 622 31.83 -6.72 -6.41
C SER A 622 31.70 -5.97 -7.74
N PRO A 623 32.42 -4.85 -7.94
CA PRO A 623 32.42 -4.12 -9.22
C PRO A 623 32.91 -4.94 -10.43
N ASP A 624 33.73 -5.97 -10.19
CA ASP A 624 34.47 -6.69 -11.24
C ASP A 624 34.01 -8.15 -11.43
N GLY A 625 33.08 -8.62 -10.61
CA GLY A 625 32.66 -10.00 -10.56
C GLY A 625 31.80 -10.30 -9.33
N TYR A 626 31.39 -11.54 -9.16
CA TYR A 626 30.64 -11.99 -7.99
C TYR A 626 30.97 -13.45 -7.67
N THR A 627 30.78 -13.81 -6.41
CA THR A 627 30.80 -15.21 -5.97
C THR A 627 29.37 -15.68 -5.80
N LEU A 628 29.02 -16.85 -6.35
CA LEU A 628 27.74 -17.53 -6.12
C LEU A 628 28.04 -18.83 -5.36
N GLN A 629 27.44 -19.00 -4.19
CA GLN A 629 27.45 -20.25 -3.43
C GLN A 629 26.05 -20.85 -3.48
N PHE A 630 25.94 -22.16 -3.58
CA PHE A 630 24.65 -22.84 -3.52
C PHE A 630 24.78 -24.25 -2.96
N SER A 631 23.69 -24.71 -2.36
CA SER A 631 23.54 -26.08 -1.86
C SER A 631 22.15 -26.56 -2.22
N VAL A 632 22.08 -27.70 -2.90
CA VAL A 632 20.82 -28.33 -3.32
C VAL A 632 20.87 -29.83 -3.03
N PRO A 633 19.72 -30.53 -2.93
CA PRO A 633 19.71 -31.94 -2.62
C PRO A 633 20.44 -32.80 -3.68
N PRO A 634 21.21 -33.84 -3.26
CA PRO A 634 21.81 -34.80 -4.19
C PRO A 634 20.78 -35.48 -5.09
N GLY A 635 21.18 -35.81 -6.32
CA GLY A 635 20.28 -36.44 -7.30
C GLY A 635 19.35 -35.47 -8.03
N THR A 636 19.43 -34.16 -7.73
CA THR A 636 18.76 -33.10 -8.49
C THR A 636 19.65 -32.54 -9.59
N LYS A 637 19.03 -31.90 -10.59
CA LYS A 637 19.72 -31.30 -11.74
C LYS A 637 19.22 -29.88 -11.97
N GLY A 638 20.10 -28.92 -12.16
CA GLY A 638 19.67 -27.55 -12.39
C GLY A 638 20.56 -26.75 -13.31
N ASN A 639 20.04 -25.58 -13.71
CA ASN A 639 20.75 -24.61 -14.52
C ASN A 639 21.18 -23.42 -13.65
N LEU A 640 22.45 -23.05 -13.76
CA LEU A 640 22.99 -21.79 -13.28
C LEU A 640 23.01 -20.82 -14.47
N THR A 641 22.23 -19.74 -14.41
CA THR A 641 22.26 -18.66 -15.41
C THR A 641 22.92 -17.44 -14.78
N LEU A 642 24.16 -17.20 -15.19
CA LEU A 642 25.09 -16.28 -14.57
C LEU A 642 25.10 -14.95 -15.34
N PRO A 643 24.56 -13.85 -14.78
CA PRO A 643 24.56 -12.55 -15.45
C PRO A 643 25.97 -11.94 -15.53
N TYR A 644 26.27 -11.23 -16.62
CA TYR A 644 27.52 -10.50 -16.73
C TYR A 644 27.48 -9.30 -15.77
N VAL A 645 28.58 -9.06 -15.07
CA VAL A 645 28.73 -7.84 -14.25
C VAL A 645 29.01 -6.62 -15.15
N ARG A 646 29.72 -6.85 -16.26
CA ARG A 646 30.05 -5.85 -17.28
C ARG A 646 29.56 -6.37 -18.63
N SER A 647 28.53 -5.74 -19.19
CA SER A 647 27.84 -6.21 -20.41
C SER A 647 28.75 -6.32 -21.64
N SER A 648 29.89 -5.63 -21.68
CA SER A 648 30.81 -5.67 -22.84
C SER A 648 31.90 -6.75 -22.77
N GLU A 649 32.04 -7.47 -21.66
CA GLU A 649 33.17 -8.38 -21.43
C GLU A 649 32.67 -9.79 -21.11
N LYS A 650 33.08 -10.76 -21.95
CA LYS A 650 32.81 -12.17 -21.67
C LYS A 650 33.47 -12.57 -20.35
N PRO A 651 32.73 -13.10 -19.36
CA PRO A 651 33.29 -13.42 -18.06
C PRO A 651 34.14 -14.69 -18.11
N SER A 652 35.17 -14.75 -17.26
CA SER A 652 35.80 -16.02 -16.83
C SER A 652 34.96 -16.64 -15.72
N ILE A 653 34.66 -17.93 -15.80
CA ILE A 653 33.83 -18.63 -14.81
C ILE A 653 34.63 -19.76 -14.19
N THR A 654 34.74 -19.74 -12.86
CA THR A 654 35.33 -20.81 -12.06
C THR A 654 34.25 -21.48 -11.21
N ILE A 655 34.22 -22.82 -11.17
CA ILE A 655 33.39 -23.60 -10.25
C ILE A 655 34.33 -24.41 -9.36
N ASP A 656 34.20 -24.26 -8.04
CA ASP A 656 35.05 -24.89 -7.03
C ASP A 656 36.56 -24.71 -7.31
N GLY A 657 36.93 -23.52 -7.78
CA GLY A 657 38.31 -23.15 -8.13
C GLY A 657 38.80 -23.64 -9.51
N ASN A 658 37.96 -24.30 -10.30
CA ASN A 658 38.32 -24.81 -11.62
C ASN A 658 37.67 -23.98 -12.73
N ASP A 659 38.46 -23.54 -13.71
CA ASP A 659 37.93 -22.83 -14.88
C ASP A 659 37.01 -23.72 -15.72
N ILE A 660 35.85 -23.19 -16.10
CA ILE A 660 34.87 -23.90 -16.93
C ILE A 660 34.83 -23.29 -18.33
N PHE A 661 35.39 -24.01 -19.30
CA PHE A 661 35.41 -23.59 -20.72
C PHE A 661 34.47 -24.40 -21.63
N LYS A 662 33.98 -25.56 -21.16
CA LYS A 662 33.12 -26.47 -21.94
C LYS A 662 31.74 -26.59 -21.29
N GLY A 663 30.70 -26.71 -22.10
CA GLY A 663 29.32 -26.85 -21.62
C GLY A 663 28.71 -25.55 -21.08
N VAL A 664 29.35 -24.39 -21.34
CA VAL A 664 28.81 -23.06 -21.03
C VAL A 664 28.15 -22.49 -22.28
N TYR A 665 26.91 -22.04 -22.15
CA TYR A 665 26.15 -21.41 -23.21
C TYR A 665 26.01 -19.91 -22.93
N TYR A 666 26.50 -19.05 -23.83
CA TYR A 666 26.49 -17.60 -23.66
C TYR A 666 25.43 -16.97 -24.56
N VAL A 667 24.46 -16.26 -23.97
CA VAL A 667 23.37 -15.55 -24.67
C VAL A 667 22.98 -14.32 -23.87
N ASP A 668 22.73 -13.20 -24.55
CA ASP A 668 22.15 -11.97 -24.00
C ASP A 668 22.76 -11.55 -22.65
N ASP A 669 24.09 -11.35 -22.63
CA ASP A 669 24.86 -10.97 -21.44
C ASP A 669 24.72 -11.93 -20.24
N THR A 670 24.43 -13.20 -20.51
CA THR A 670 24.43 -14.27 -19.51
C THR A 670 25.26 -15.47 -19.96
N ALA A 671 25.64 -16.30 -18.99
CA ALA A 671 26.29 -17.59 -19.19
C ALA A 671 25.52 -18.67 -18.45
N THR A 672 25.00 -19.67 -19.17
CA THR A 672 24.24 -20.77 -18.59
C THR A 672 25.05 -22.07 -18.54
N ILE A 673 25.02 -22.73 -17.38
CA ILE A 673 25.71 -24.00 -17.11
C ILE A 673 24.74 -24.96 -16.44
N THR A 674 24.65 -26.20 -16.94
CA THR A 674 23.88 -27.25 -16.28
C THR A 674 24.73 -28.02 -15.27
N VAL A 675 24.25 -28.11 -14.04
CA VAL A 675 24.91 -28.80 -12.93
C VAL A 675 24.11 -30.02 -12.49
N THR A 676 24.81 -31.09 -12.13
CA THR A 676 24.21 -32.31 -11.54
C THR A 676 25.07 -32.75 -10.37
N LEU A 677 24.49 -32.81 -9.17
CA LEU A 677 25.16 -33.32 -7.99
C LEU A 677 24.87 -34.81 -7.86
N GLN A 678 25.87 -35.65 -8.16
CA GLN A 678 25.79 -37.10 -7.95
C GLN A 678 25.92 -37.42 -6.46
N HIS A 679 25.29 -38.53 -6.02
CA HIS A 679 25.55 -39.06 -4.69
C HIS A 679 27.06 -39.30 -4.50
N PRO A 680 27.66 -38.93 -3.37
CA PRO A 680 29.01 -39.37 -3.07
C PRO A 680 29.03 -40.91 -3.12
N PRO A 681 30.06 -41.54 -3.72
CA PRO A 681 30.14 -42.99 -3.79
C PRO A 681 30.08 -43.56 -2.37
N ILE A 682 29.20 -44.55 -2.16
CA ILE A 682 29.07 -45.26 -0.89
C ILE A 682 30.45 -45.85 -0.55
N ARG A 683 31.17 -45.21 0.38
CA ARG A 683 32.37 -45.80 0.96
C ARG A 683 31.91 -46.94 1.86
N ASN A 684 32.11 -48.17 1.40
CA ASN A 684 32.01 -49.36 2.25
C ASN A 684 32.90 -49.15 3.48
N SER A 685 32.28 -49.06 4.66
CA SER A 685 32.91 -48.85 5.96
C SER A 685 33.57 -50.14 6.48
N ASN A 686 34.49 -50.72 5.71
CA ASN A 686 35.26 -51.90 6.11
C ASN A 686 36.77 -51.69 6.01
N ASN A 687 37.27 -50.48 6.27
CA ASN A 687 38.69 -50.30 6.60
C ASN A 687 38.89 -49.16 7.60
N LYS A 688 39.37 -49.54 8.80
CA LYS A 688 39.89 -48.63 9.82
C LYS A 688 41.03 -47.78 9.22
N PRO A 689 41.12 -46.48 9.53
CA PRO A 689 42.25 -45.66 9.11
C PRO A 689 43.47 -45.89 10.03
N PRO A 690 44.70 -45.92 9.51
CA PRO A 690 45.88 -45.74 10.33
C PRO A 690 46.07 -44.24 10.63
N THR A 691 46.39 -43.95 11.88
CA THR A 691 46.80 -42.65 12.40
C THR A 691 48.03 -42.11 11.68
N GLN A 692 48.03 -40.83 11.29
CA GLN A 692 49.25 -40.10 10.91
C GLN A 692 49.46 -38.87 11.79
N HIS A 693 50.70 -38.76 12.30
CA HIS A 693 51.31 -37.52 12.77
C HIS A 693 51.88 -36.71 11.59
N PRO A 694 52.05 -35.38 11.73
CA PRO A 694 52.40 -34.50 10.62
C PRO A 694 53.92 -34.27 10.53
N ASN A 695 54.46 -34.15 9.32
CA ASN A 695 55.29 -32.99 8.91
C ASN A 695 55.99 -33.13 7.54
N ASN A 696 56.12 -31.94 6.93
CA ASN A 696 57.21 -31.40 6.09
C ASN A 696 57.30 -31.70 4.59
N ASN A 697 57.34 -30.58 3.83
CA ASN A 697 58.22 -30.20 2.70
C ASN A 697 58.31 -31.15 1.49
N ALA A 698 58.51 -30.73 0.24
CA ALA A 698 58.52 -29.48 -0.50
C ALA A 698 58.73 -29.88 -1.99
N THR A 699 58.39 -28.98 -2.92
CA THR A 699 59.07 -28.72 -4.21
C THR A 699 59.08 -29.74 -5.38
N THR A 700 58.45 -29.29 -6.49
CA THR A 700 58.91 -29.21 -7.91
C THR A 700 59.35 -30.48 -8.67
N ASN A 701 58.73 -30.79 -9.84
CA ASN A 701 59.13 -30.31 -11.19
C ASN A 701 58.56 -31.17 -12.37
N ILE A 702 57.93 -30.48 -13.32
CA ILE A 702 58.03 -30.47 -14.81
C ILE A 702 58.65 -31.70 -15.56
N ASN A 703 57.91 -32.21 -16.57
CA ASN A 703 58.29 -32.59 -17.96
C ASN A 703 57.16 -33.47 -18.56
N ASN A 704 56.39 -33.17 -19.61
CA ASN A 704 56.57 -32.72 -21.01
C ASN A 704 56.86 -33.85 -22.04
N ALA A 705 56.00 -33.90 -23.09
CA ALA A 705 56.06 -34.62 -24.39
C ALA A 705 56.03 -36.18 -24.41
N GLY A 706 55.36 -36.88 -25.34
CA GLY A 706 54.56 -36.52 -26.51
C GLY A 706 54.14 -37.75 -27.36
N HIS A 707 53.32 -37.48 -28.38
CA HIS A 707 53.09 -38.24 -29.64
C HIS A 707 52.14 -39.48 -29.68
N ALA A 708 51.26 -39.43 -30.69
CA ALA A 708 50.18 -40.35 -31.09
C ALA A 708 50.63 -41.28 -32.27
N PRO A 709 49.77 -41.98 -33.05
CA PRO A 709 48.44 -42.64 -32.85
C PRO A 709 48.49 -44.16 -33.26
N PRO A 710 47.37 -44.95 -33.36
CA PRO A 710 46.52 -44.96 -34.57
C PRO A 710 45.01 -45.35 -34.41
N ARG A 711 44.22 -44.91 -35.42
CA ARG A 711 43.02 -45.49 -36.11
C ARG A 711 41.87 -46.16 -35.32
N LEU A 712 40.64 -45.61 -35.35
CA LEU A 712 39.54 -45.78 -36.33
C LEU A 712 38.90 -47.19 -36.36
N HIS A 713 37.71 -47.32 -35.72
CA HIS A 713 36.63 -48.18 -36.17
C HIS A 713 35.27 -47.53 -35.91
N THR A 714 34.52 -47.37 -36.99
CA THR A 714 33.11 -47.01 -37.09
C THR A 714 32.22 -48.19 -36.68
N MET A 715 31.14 -47.94 -35.92
CA MET A 715 29.95 -48.80 -35.92
C MET A 715 28.67 -47.96 -35.91
N HIS A 716 27.86 -48.17 -36.94
CA HIS A 716 26.49 -47.69 -37.11
C HIS A 716 25.49 -48.52 -36.27
N PRO A 717 24.26 -48.01 -36.05
CA PRO A 717 23.24 -48.64 -35.23
C PRO A 717 22.45 -49.70 -36.01
N ALA A 718 21.96 -50.72 -35.31
CA ALA A 718 21.03 -51.71 -35.87
C ALA A 718 19.93 -52.08 -34.85
N PRO A 719 18.76 -52.52 -35.32
CA PRO A 719 17.45 -52.20 -34.73
C PRO A 719 16.75 -53.42 -34.10
N ILE A 720 15.68 -53.18 -33.32
CA ILE A 720 14.71 -54.22 -32.95
C ILE A 720 13.29 -53.80 -33.37
N LEU A 721 12.62 -54.78 -33.98
CA LEU A 721 11.49 -54.76 -34.89
C LEU A 721 10.11 -54.51 -34.27
N SER A 722 9.25 -53.85 -35.07
CA SER A 722 7.79 -53.94 -35.06
C SER A 722 7.29 -55.34 -35.48
N ARG A 723 6.15 -55.80 -34.95
CA ARG A 723 5.30 -56.80 -35.61
C ARG A 723 3.93 -56.21 -35.97
N LYS A 724 3.54 -56.50 -37.21
CA LYS A 724 2.40 -56.02 -38.00
C LYS A 724 1.05 -56.63 -37.56
N PRO A 725 -0.08 -56.00 -37.94
CA PRO A 725 -1.40 -56.63 -38.01
C PRO A 725 -1.76 -57.11 -39.43
N HIS A 726 -2.69 -58.08 -39.52
CA HIS A 726 -3.62 -58.48 -40.63
C HIS A 726 -3.82 -60.01 -40.68
N PRO A 727 -4.88 -60.57 -41.34
CA PRO A 727 -6.25 -60.08 -41.60
C PRO A 727 -7.34 -61.17 -41.40
N ALA A 728 -8.64 -60.79 -41.36
CA ALA A 728 -9.76 -61.60 -41.89
C ALA A 728 -11.04 -60.75 -41.99
N ALA A 729 -11.75 -60.87 -43.12
CA ALA A 729 -13.06 -60.29 -43.42
C ALA A 729 -14.12 -61.43 -43.57
N PRO A 730 -15.34 -61.16 -44.06
CA PRO A 730 -16.62 -60.87 -43.37
C PRO A 730 -17.60 -62.08 -43.41
N PRO A 731 -18.87 -61.96 -42.97
CA PRO A 731 -19.94 -61.71 -43.97
C PRO A 731 -21.22 -60.97 -43.50
N GLN A 732 -21.78 -60.20 -44.45
CA GLN A 732 -23.18 -60.16 -44.96
C GLN A 732 -24.42 -59.91 -44.05
N HIS A 733 -25.16 -58.88 -44.51
CA HIS A 733 -26.62 -58.77 -44.72
C HIS A 733 -27.64 -58.72 -43.56
N HIS A 734 -28.30 -57.54 -43.47
CA HIS A 734 -29.72 -57.23 -43.15
C HIS A 734 -30.72 -58.40 -43.26
N PRO A 735 -31.86 -58.46 -42.50
CA PRO A 735 -32.85 -57.36 -42.46
C PRO A 735 -33.81 -57.22 -41.23
N HIS A 736 -34.44 -56.04 -41.17
CA HIS A 736 -35.84 -55.69 -40.79
C HIS A 736 -36.41 -55.75 -39.33
N PRO A 737 -37.39 -54.84 -39.02
CA PRO A 737 -38.03 -54.53 -37.72
C PRO A 737 -39.30 -55.43 -37.50
N PRO A 738 -40.31 -55.24 -36.57
CA PRO A 738 -40.80 -54.02 -35.87
C PRO A 738 -41.50 -54.15 -34.46
N LEU A 739 -41.97 -53.00 -33.91
CA LEU A 739 -43.18 -52.77 -33.05
C LEU A 739 -43.25 -53.50 -31.65
N HIS A 740 -43.89 -53.04 -30.55
CA HIS A 740 -45.11 -52.26 -30.33
C HIS A 740 -45.24 -51.86 -28.81
N THR A 741 -45.69 -50.61 -28.55
CA THR A 741 -46.67 -50.12 -27.54
C THR A 741 -46.74 -50.60 -26.08
N GLN A 742 -46.90 -49.64 -25.15
CA GLN A 742 -48.20 -49.41 -24.47
C GLN A 742 -48.37 -47.99 -23.88
N GLN A 743 -49.61 -47.51 -24.01
CA GLN A 743 -50.29 -46.30 -23.50
C GLN A 743 -50.67 -46.47 -22.00
N PRO A 744 -51.36 -45.52 -21.27
CA PRO A 744 -52.35 -44.54 -21.77
C PRO A 744 -52.35 -43.11 -21.16
N ALA A 745 -53.08 -42.23 -21.87
CA ALA A 745 -53.63 -40.92 -21.45
C ALA A 745 -54.96 -41.14 -20.65
N PRO A 746 -55.86 -40.17 -20.30
CA PRO A 746 -56.02 -38.79 -20.82
C PRO A 746 -56.53 -37.70 -19.81
N GLN A 747 -56.57 -36.43 -20.23
CA GLN A 747 -57.83 -35.67 -20.48
C GLN A 747 -57.58 -34.22 -20.93
N LEU A 748 -58.40 -33.83 -21.93
CA LEU A 748 -58.51 -32.54 -22.63
C LEU A 748 -59.07 -31.42 -21.72
N ARG A 749 -59.05 -30.11 -22.03
CA ARG A 749 -59.61 -29.44 -23.22
C ARG A 749 -59.43 -27.90 -23.10
N GLN A 750 -59.22 -27.24 -24.26
CA GLN A 750 -59.82 -25.94 -24.69
C GLN A 750 -59.42 -24.64 -23.92
N LEU A 751 -59.09 -23.47 -24.51
CA LEU A 751 -59.68 -22.74 -25.66
C LEU A 751 -58.79 -21.54 -26.12
N ALA A 752 -58.83 -21.28 -27.43
CA ALA A 752 -58.96 -20.00 -28.16
C ALA A 752 -58.02 -18.76 -27.97
N ARG A 753 -57.46 -18.36 -29.13
CA ARG A 753 -57.06 -17.02 -29.67
C ARG A 753 -58.14 -15.89 -29.49
N PRO A 754 -58.07 -14.63 -30.04
CA PRO A 754 -57.00 -13.78 -30.64
C PRO A 754 -57.08 -12.23 -30.31
N ARG A 755 -56.17 -11.42 -30.92
CA ARG A 755 -56.38 -10.10 -31.60
C ARG A 755 -56.66 -8.78 -30.82
N SER A 756 -55.75 -7.83 -31.09
CA SER A 756 -55.96 -6.51 -31.77
C SER A 756 -56.30 -5.24 -30.99
N ARG A 757 -55.81 -4.11 -31.57
CA ARG A 757 -56.28 -2.71 -31.49
C ARG A 757 -55.87 -1.93 -30.23
N ASP A 758 -55.46 -0.66 -30.25
CA ASP A 758 -55.53 0.44 -31.22
C ASP A 758 -54.47 1.51 -30.85
N ARG A 759 -53.97 2.28 -31.83
CA ARG A 759 -53.42 3.64 -31.60
C ARG A 759 -54.59 4.61 -31.35
N PRO A 760 -54.37 5.81 -30.77
CA PRO A 760 -54.18 6.96 -31.66
C PRO A 760 -53.16 8.00 -31.19
N VAL A 761 -52.55 8.63 -32.21
CA VAL A 761 -51.79 9.89 -32.26
C VAL A 761 -52.77 11.07 -32.05
N PRO A 762 -52.34 12.27 -31.59
CA PRO A 762 -52.00 13.37 -32.53
C PRO A 762 -50.86 14.28 -31.96
N LYS A 763 -50.12 15.15 -32.67
CA LYS A 763 -50.06 15.62 -34.07
C LYS A 763 -48.90 16.64 -34.15
N HIS A 764 -48.35 16.78 -35.36
CA HIS A 764 -47.92 18.04 -36.00
C HIS A 764 -46.68 18.79 -35.46
N ASN A 765 -45.86 19.46 -36.28
CA ASN A 765 -45.68 19.49 -37.74
C ASN A 765 -44.43 20.35 -38.01
N ASP A 766 -44.04 20.34 -39.28
CA ASP A 766 -43.37 21.43 -40.00
C ASP A 766 -41.83 21.45 -40.08
N ALA A 767 -41.44 20.90 -41.24
CA ALA A 767 -40.29 21.22 -42.06
C ALA A 767 -40.10 22.73 -42.32
N PHE A 768 -38.88 23.15 -42.68
CA PHE A 768 -38.48 23.46 -44.06
C PHE A 768 -37.05 24.02 -44.13
N ARG A 769 -36.24 23.35 -44.96
CA ARG A 769 -35.35 23.90 -46.00
C ARG A 769 -34.51 25.17 -45.80
N SER A 770 -33.26 24.95 -46.21
CA SER A 770 -32.50 25.67 -47.26
C SER A 770 -31.68 26.90 -46.86
N GLY A 771 -30.51 27.01 -47.51
CA GLY A 771 -30.02 28.34 -47.89
C GLY A 771 -28.53 28.61 -47.76
N ASN A 772 -27.71 27.86 -48.50
CA ASN A 772 -26.71 28.37 -49.44
C ASN A 772 -25.64 29.44 -49.03
N SER A 773 -24.39 29.04 -49.30
CA SER A 773 -23.40 29.71 -50.17
C SER A 773 -22.72 31.02 -49.74
N SER A 774 -21.42 30.89 -49.42
CA SER A 774 -20.25 31.50 -50.11
C SER A 774 -20.32 32.94 -50.65
N LEU A 775 -19.29 33.75 -50.37
CA LEU A 775 -18.25 34.20 -51.34
C LEU A 775 -17.47 35.46 -50.86
N ARG A 776 -16.14 35.35 -51.02
CA ARG A 776 -15.16 36.33 -51.55
C ARG A 776 -15.02 37.77 -51.01
N GLY A 777 -13.73 38.12 -50.89
CA GLY A 777 -13.13 39.45 -51.12
C GLY A 777 -11.98 39.66 -50.12
N GLY A 778 -10.71 39.85 -50.47
CA GLY A 778 -10.11 40.33 -51.72
C GLY A 778 -9.15 41.48 -51.39
N ASP A 779 -7.89 41.12 -51.12
CA ASP A 779 -6.67 41.73 -51.69
C ASP A 779 -6.18 43.15 -51.27
N VAL A 780 -4.85 43.31 -51.43
CA VAL A 780 -4.04 44.54 -51.68
C VAL A 780 -3.20 45.19 -50.55
N ARG A 781 -1.89 44.84 -50.60
CA ARG A 781 -0.63 45.65 -50.64
C ARG A 781 -0.31 46.77 -49.62
N GLY A 782 0.96 46.80 -49.21
CA GLY A 782 1.66 48.03 -48.78
C GLY A 782 3.07 47.77 -48.24
N ASP A 783 4.07 48.25 -48.96
CA ASP A 783 5.52 47.99 -48.88
C ASP A 783 6.33 48.61 -47.70
N GLN A 784 7.61 48.20 -47.67
CA GLN A 784 8.86 48.88 -47.23
C GLN A 784 9.39 48.54 -45.82
N ALA A 785 10.47 47.75 -45.65
CA ALA A 785 11.90 47.89 -46.04
C ALA A 785 12.74 48.72 -45.04
N GLY A 786 13.85 48.14 -44.55
CA GLY A 786 14.85 48.87 -43.75
C GLY A 786 15.87 48.01 -43.00
N SER A 787 16.86 47.48 -43.73
CA SER A 787 18.12 46.87 -43.24
C SER A 787 19.00 47.86 -42.45
N ILE A 788 19.89 47.37 -41.55
CA ILE A 788 21.35 47.70 -41.44
C ILE A 788 21.92 47.37 -40.03
N ARG A 789 22.98 46.55 -39.96
CA ARG A 789 23.96 46.34 -38.85
C ARG A 789 24.92 47.56 -38.75
N PRO A 790 25.80 47.83 -37.72
CA PRO A 790 26.54 46.87 -36.88
C PRO A 790 26.93 47.32 -35.42
N ARG A 791 27.62 46.40 -34.72
CA ARG A 791 28.58 46.51 -33.58
C ARG A 791 29.55 47.73 -33.66
N PRO A 792 30.32 48.18 -32.62
CA PRO A 792 31.17 47.32 -31.74
C PRO A 792 31.62 47.78 -30.32
N GLY A 793 32.13 46.79 -29.56
CA GLY A 793 33.36 46.84 -28.73
C GLY A 793 33.29 47.45 -27.31
N VAL A 794 34.15 47.11 -26.34
CA VAL A 794 35.22 46.10 -26.14
C VAL A 794 35.80 46.35 -24.72
N ARG A 795 36.50 45.35 -24.14
CA ARG A 795 37.54 45.38 -23.07
C ARG A 795 37.11 45.32 -21.58
N GLU A 796 37.43 44.20 -20.91
CA GLU A 796 38.67 43.90 -20.11
C GLU A 796 38.56 44.49 -18.69
N GLY A 797 38.89 43.84 -17.58
CA GLY A 797 39.49 42.55 -17.27
C GLY A 797 40.03 42.59 -15.83
N ARG A 798 40.22 41.39 -15.25
CA ARG A 798 41.14 41.01 -14.14
C ARG A 798 40.85 41.41 -12.67
N ALA A 799 40.57 40.32 -11.91
CA ALA A 799 41.41 39.70 -10.87
C ALA A 799 41.60 40.35 -9.47
N LYS A 800 41.13 39.60 -8.44
CA LYS A 800 41.80 39.02 -7.22
C LYS A 800 43.10 39.70 -6.70
N PRO A 801 43.52 39.58 -5.40
CA PRO A 801 43.30 38.41 -4.50
C PRO A 801 43.27 38.65 -2.94
N SER A 802 42.85 37.58 -2.22
CA SER A 802 43.47 36.90 -1.04
C SER A 802 43.77 37.53 0.34
N ALA A 803 43.73 36.60 1.32
CA ALA A 803 44.38 36.50 2.65
C ALA A 803 43.46 36.87 3.83
N GLY A 804 43.22 36.06 4.87
CA GLY A 804 43.86 34.83 5.37
C GLY A 804 44.66 35.12 6.64
N ALA A 805 44.25 34.61 7.80
CA ALA A 805 45.12 34.30 8.96
C ALA A 805 44.36 33.59 10.10
N GLU A 806 45.03 32.61 10.69
CA GLU A 806 44.60 31.68 11.75
C GLU A 806 44.99 32.12 13.18
N ARG A 807 44.51 31.33 14.17
CA ARG A 807 45.22 30.70 15.33
C ARG A 807 44.95 31.16 16.79
N GLY A 808 44.59 30.15 17.60
CA GLY A 808 45.08 29.82 18.97
C GLY A 808 44.44 30.57 20.15
N GLY A 809 44.17 30.03 21.33
CA GLY A 809 44.42 28.72 21.98
C GLY A 809 44.35 28.87 23.52
N ASP A 810 43.90 27.80 24.20
CA ASP A 810 44.08 27.37 25.62
C ASP A 810 43.37 27.98 26.87
N GLU A 811 42.59 27.08 27.48
CA GLU A 811 42.43 26.62 28.89
C GLU A 811 42.64 27.51 30.14
N THR A 812 41.66 27.46 31.07
CA THR A 812 41.78 26.94 32.46
C THR A 812 40.44 27.09 33.22
N GLY A 813 40.07 26.11 34.05
CA GLY A 813 38.74 26.01 34.68
C GLY A 813 38.67 26.35 36.19
N ARG A 814 37.46 26.72 36.67
CA ARG A 814 36.76 26.16 37.87
C ARG A 814 35.51 26.98 38.24
N THR A 815 34.38 26.28 38.24
CA THR A 815 33.20 26.36 39.13
C THR A 815 32.85 27.68 39.84
N GLY A 816 31.71 28.27 39.47
CA GLY A 816 30.96 29.25 40.26
C GLY A 816 29.56 29.45 39.66
N GLY A 817 28.51 29.22 40.46
CA GLY A 817 27.12 29.08 40.01
C GLY A 817 26.52 30.31 39.32
N ILE A 818 25.67 30.04 38.32
CA ILE A 818 24.92 31.06 37.58
C ILE A 818 23.42 30.83 37.81
N ARG A 819 22.76 31.82 38.43
CA ARG A 819 21.31 32.04 38.30
C ARG A 819 21.01 32.21 36.82
N GLY A 820 20.31 31.23 36.23
CA GLY A 820 19.93 31.27 34.83
C GLY A 820 19.06 32.48 34.50
N GLN A 821 19.63 33.45 33.79
CA GLN A 821 18.88 34.32 32.90
C GLN A 821 18.42 33.47 31.72
N ARG A 822 17.10 33.27 31.59
CA ARG A 822 16.50 32.74 30.36
C ARG A 822 16.66 33.78 29.25
N VAL A 823 17.47 33.46 28.24
CA VAL A 823 17.41 34.11 26.93
C VAL A 823 16.22 33.49 26.20
N ARG A 824 15.25 34.31 25.74
CA ARG A 824 14.11 33.87 24.91
C ARG A 824 14.58 33.80 23.46
N ASP A 825 14.39 32.64 22.85
CA ASP A 825 14.65 32.37 21.44
C ASP A 825 13.37 32.65 20.64
N THR A 826 13.38 33.66 19.78
CA THR A 826 12.22 34.06 18.95
C THR A 826 12.39 33.79 17.46
N GLY A 827 13.26 32.87 17.02
CA GLY A 827 13.06 32.40 15.64
C GLY A 827 14.10 31.51 14.96
N ALA A 828 14.93 30.74 15.64
CA ALA A 828 15.66 29.69 14.95
C ALA A 828 15.65 28.44 15.82
N GLY A 829 14.68 27.57 15.58
CA GLY A 829 14.36 26.46 16.48
C GLY A 829 13.48 26.92 17.63
N GLN A 830 12.17 27.01 17.39
CA GLN A 830 11.22 26.98 18.50
C GLN A 830 11.27 25.56 19.09
N ASP A 831 11.93 25.37 20.23
CA ASP A 831 11.97 24.08 20.93
C ASP A 831 10.55 23.52 21.05
N GLY A 832 10.28 22.45 20.27
CA GLY A 832 9.02 21.71 20.28
C GLY A 832 7.97 22.06 19.23
N ALA A 833 8.18 23.04 18.34
CA ALA A 833 7.26 23.30 17.23
C ALA A 833 7.65 22.49 15.98
N GLU A 834 6.74 21.67 15.47
CA GLU A 834 6.96 20.83 14.29
C GLU A 834 7.18 21.69 13.02
N GLU A 835 8.14 21.33 12.18
CA GLU A 835 8.46 22.03 10.93
C GLU A 835 7.84 21.34 9.71
N VAL A 836 7.21 22.11 8.83
CA VAL A 836 6.59 21.65 7.58
C VAL A 836 7.48 22.03 6.39
N SER A 837 7.75 21.07 5.51
CA SER A 837 8.54 21.31 4.28
C SER A 837 7.82 22.27 3.33
N THR A 838 8.54 23.22 2.75
CA THR A 838 7.94 24.17 1.78
C THR A 838 8.07 23.75 0.31
N GLY A 839 8.85 22.70 0.03
CA GLY A 839 9.22 22.31 -1.33
C GLY A 839 10.21 23.26 -2.02
N THR A 840 10.86 24.19 -1.30
CA THR A 840 11.92 25.04 -1.84
C THR A 840 13.23 24.85 -1.08
N SER A 841 14.36 24.82 -1.78
CA SER A 841 15.68 24.82 -1.13
C SER A 841 16.02 26.15 -0.46
N THR A 842 15.28 27.22 -0.78
CA THR A 842 15.60 28.56 -0.31
C THR A 842 15.02 28.86 1.06
N ILE A 843 13.78 28.42 1.31
CA ILE A 843 13.12 28.49 2.60
C ILE A 843 12.68 27.06 2.90
N PRO A 844 13.55 26.17 3.41
CA PRO A 844 13.28 24.72 3.42
C PRO A 844 12.05 24.35 4.26
N THR A 845 11.80 25.08 5.34
CA THR A 845 10.76 24.76 6.31
C THR A 845 9.92 25.96 6.73
N PHE A 846 8.70 25.69 7.18
CA PHE A 846 7.75 26.61 7.79
C PHE A 846 7.28 26.04 9.13
N PRO A 847 7.12 26.87 10.18
CA PRO A 847 6.65 26.37 11.47
C PRO A 847 5.16 26.01 11.40
N SER A 848 4.79 24.84 11.92
CA SER A 848 3.39 24.40 12.00
C SER A 848 2.55 25.24 12.98
N VAL A 849 3.21 25.86 13.98
CA VAL A 849 2.61 26.76 14.96
C VAL A 849 3.45 28.03 15.04
N ILE A 850 2.80 29.20 15.08
CA ILE A 850 3.46 30.47 15.40
C ILE A 850 2.82 31.09 16.64
N ARG A 851 3.58 31.94 17.33
CA ARG A 851 3.07 32.76 18.43
C ARG A 851 2.99 34.19 17.99
N LEU A 852 1.84 34.80 18.19
CA LEU A 852 1.58 36.20 17.88
C LEU A 852 1.05 36.91 19.13
N PRO A 853 1.29 38.21 19.27
CA PRO A 853 0.69 38.99 20.35
C PRO A 853 -0.84 38.87 20.31
N LYS A 854 -1.44 38.50 21.45
CA LYS A 854 -2.87 38.23 21.59
C LYS A 854 -3.71 39.50 21.35
N ASP A 855 -3.25 40.62 21.89
CA ASP A 855 -3.81 41.95 21.65
C ASP A 855 -2.67 42.96 21.41
N LEU A 856 -2.64 43.54 20.21
CA LEU A 856 -1.79 44.69 19.90
C LEU A 856 -2.60 45.95 20.20
N ASP A 857 -2.27 46.66 21.28
CA ASP A 857 -2.80 47.99 21.53
C ASP A 857 -2.16 49.00 20.57
N ALA A 858 -2.68 49.06 19.34
CA ALA A 858 -2.21 49.98 18.32
C ALA A 858 -2.43 51.46 18.68
N GLY A 859 -3.19 51.77 19.75
CA GLY A 859 -3.25 53.13 20.30
C GLY A 859 -1.95 53.56 20.98
N ALA A 860 -1.14 52.60 21.42
CA ALA A 860 0.14 52.81 22.11
C ALA A 860 1.38 52.63 21.21
N LEU A 861 1.27 51.90 20.09
CA LEU A 861 2.37 51.60 19.16
C LEU A 861 2.31 52.47 17.89
N LYS A 862 3.43 53.10 17.52
CA LYS A 862 3.61 53.81 16.26
C LYS A 862 4.34 52.93 15.24
N ALA A 863 4.14 53.22 13.96
CA ALA A 863 4.87 52.54 12.89
C ALA A 863 6.39 52.69 13.09
N GLY A 864 7.09 51.55 13.14
CA GLY A 864 8.52 51.46 13.43
C GLY A 864 8.86 51.02 14.85
N ASP A 865 7.90 51.04 15.78
CA ASP A 865 8.10 50.59 17.15
C ASP A 865 8.33 49.07 17.22
N GLU A 866 9.09 48.63 18.22
CA GLU A 866 9.32 47.23 18.53
C GLU A 866 8.20 46.72 19.45
N VAL A 867 7.64 45.55 19.15
CA VAL A 867 6.58 44.93 19.95
C VAL A 867 7.18 44.50 21.30
N PRO A 868 6.64 44.97 22.45
CA PRO A 868 7.22 44.67 23.76
C PRO A 868 7.20 43.16 24.10
N GLU A 869 8.27 42.66 24.71
CA GLU A 869 8.40 41.24 25.12
C GLU A 869 7.39 40.80 26.20
N SER A 870 6.72 41.75 26.85
CA SER A 870 5.77 41.53 27.95
C SER A 870 4.32 41.31 27.50
N VAL A 871 4.03 41.34 26.19
CA VAL A 871 2.67 41.14 25.67
C VAL A 871 2.30 39.66 25.74
N GLU A 872 1.07 39.36 26.17
CA GLU A 872 0.54 37.99 26.17
C GLU A 872 0.52 37.46 24.72
N GLU A 873 1.08 36.28 24.49
CA GLU A 873 1.08 35.63 23.18
C GLU A 873 -0.03 34.59 23.07
N GLU A 874 -0.51 34.40 21.85
CA GLU A 874 -1.47 33.36 21.48
C GLU A 874 -0.90 32.49 20.35
N GLU A 875 -1.24 31.20 20.38
CA GLU A 875 -0.78 30.23 19.39
C GLU A 875 -1.71 30.20 18.16
N TYR A 876 -1.08 30.20 16.99
CA TYR A 876 -1.72 30.12 15.69
C TYR A 876 -1.27 28.86 14.98
N GLN A 877 -2.21 28.08 14.46
CA GLN A 877 -1.98 26.82 13.76
C GLN A 877 -1.97 27.05 12.25
N LEU A 878 -0.97 26.50 11.55
CA LEU A 878 -0.88 26.55 10.09
C LEU A 878 -2.06 25.79 9.48
N LEU A 879 -2.75 26.40 8.52
CA LEU A 879 -3.84 25.83 7.72
C LEU A 879 -3.36 25.33 6.35
N GLY A 880 -2.31 25.93 5.80
CA GLY A 880 -1.74 25.51 4.53
C GLY A 880 -0.69 26.50 4.05
N LEU A 881 0.15 26.07 3.12
CA LEU A 881 1.24 26.90 2.59
C LEU A 881 1.48 26.64 1.10
N GLY A 882 2.11 27.62 0.43
CA GLY A 882 2.54 27.44 -0.95
C GLY A 882 3.46 28.55 -1.44
N ILE A 883 3.94 28.39 -2.68
CA ILE A 883 4.94 29.27 -3.26
C ILE A 883 4.29 30.22 -4.27
N ARG A 884 4.44 31.54 -4.07
CA ARG A 884 4.14 32.53 -5.11
C ARG A 884 5.18 32.43 -6.21
N THR A 885 4.72 32.26 -7.44
CA THR A 885 5.55 32.39 -8.64
C THR A 885 5.06 33.53 -9.55
N VAL A 886 5.97 34.11 -10.33
CA VAL A 886 5.67 35.11 -11.37
C VAL A 886 6.29 34.70 -12.71
N SER A 887 5.68 35.14 -13.81
CA SER A 887 6.04 34.83 -15.21
C SER A 887 5.81 33.36 -15.64
N PHE A 888 5.84 33.11 -16.96
CA PHE A 888 5.77 31.76 -17.53
C PHE A 888 6.94 30.85 -17.11
N LEU A 889 8.05 31.43 -16.61
CA LEU A 889 9.23 30.72 -16.11
C LEU A 889 9.10 30.28 -14.65
N LYS A 890 7.92 30.43 -14.01
CA LYS A 890 7.64 30.01 -12.62
C LYS A 890 8.68 30.53 -11.60
N ILE A 891 9.08 31.80 -11.73
CA ILE A 891 10.07 32.41 -10.85
C ILE A 891 9.50 32.53 -9.44
N GLN A 892 10.08 31.82 -8.46
CA GLN A 892 9.66 31.86 -7.06
C GLN A 892 9.93 33.23 -6.45
N VAL A 893 8.92 33.84 -5.81
CA VAL A 893 9.01 35.17 -5.17
C VAL A 893 9.05 35.04 -3.65
N TYR A 894 8.08 34.32 -3.07
CA TYR A 894 7.99 34.08 -1.63
C TYR A 894 7.21 32.79 -1.35
N VAL A 895 7.45 32.19 -0.18
CA VAL A 895 6.57 31.18 0.41
C VAL A 895 5.57 31.91 1.31
N VAL A 896 4.30 31.53 1.24
CA VAL A 896 3.23 32.07 2.08
C VAL A 896 2.49 30.94 2.77
N GLY A 897 2.22 31.08 4.08
CA GLY A 897 1.40 30.16 4.85
C GLY A 897 0.26 30.91 5.56
N MET A 898 -0.95 30.36 5.54
CA MET A 898 -2.09 30.87 6.31
C MET A 898 -2.17 30.15 7.66
N TYR A 899 -2.44 30.90 8.71
CA TYR A 899 -2.63 30.38 10.06
C TYR A 899 -3.97 30.86 10.63
N VAL A 900 -4.53 30.10 11.57
CA VAL A 900 -5.70 30.46 12.38
C VAL A 900 -5.33 30.42 13.86
N ALA A 901 -5.86 31.35 14.67
CA ALA A 901 -5.68 31.28 16.12
C ALA A 901 -6.27 29.96 16.64
N LYS A 902 -5.56 29.25 17.50
CA LYS A 902 -6.05 27.96 18.04
C LYS A 902 -7.38 28.11 18.78
N SER A 903 -7.63 29.26 19.40
CA SER A 903 -8.90 29.60 20.05
C SER A 903 -10.09 29.66 19.08
N ASP A 904 -9.84 29.95 17.79
CA ASP A 904 -10.87 30.29 16.81
C ASP A 904 -11.08 29.18 15.78
N ILE A 905 -10.40 28.03 15.93
CA ILE A 905 -10.58 26.86 15.04
C ILE A 905 -12.04 26.39 15.02
N SER A 906 -12.71 26.39 16.18
CA SER A 906 -14.12 26.00 16.27
C SER A 906 -15.03 27.00 15.56
N GLU A 907 -14.71 28.29 15.60
CA GLU A 907 -15.46 29.31 14.85
C GLU A 907 -15.27 29.13 13.33
N LEU A 908 -14.03 28.90 12.88
CA LEU A 908 -13.73 28.60 11.48
C LEU A 908 -14.52 27.38 10.98
N GLN A 909 -14.52 26.30 11.77
CA GLN A 909 -15.27 25.07 11.48
C GLN A 909 -16.77 25.33 11.33
N GLN A 910 -17.37 26.07 12.27
CA GLN A 910 -18.80 26.39 12.22
C GLN A 910 -19.17 27.18 10.97
N ARG A 911 -18.34 28.15 10.56
CA ARG A 911 -18.57 28.93 9.34
C ARG A 911 -18.47 28.09 8.08
N LEU A 912 -17.50 27.18 8.02
CA LEU A 912 -17.34 26.25 6.90
C LEU A 912 -18.51 25.28 6.79
N VAL A 913 -18.96 24.70 7.91
CA VAL A 913 -20.14 23.82 7.96
C VAL A 913 -21.40 24.57 7.51
N ARG A 914 -21.62 25.78 8.04
CA ARG A 914 -22.76 26.63 7.63
C ARG A 914 -22.73 26.94 6.14
N THR A 915 -21.55 27.21 5.59
CA THR A 915 -21.38 27.54 4.17
C THR A 915 -21.59 26.31 3.27
N ALA A 916 -21.25 25.12 3.74
CA ALA A 916 -21.54 23.87 3.01
C ALA A 916 -23.04 23.57 2.96
N VAL A 917 -23.76 23.80 4.06
CA VAL A 917 -25.21 23.58 4.14
C VAL A 917 -25.98 24.64 3.36
N ASN A 918 -25.57 25.91 3.46
CA ASN A 918 -26.23 27.04 2.79
C ASN A 918 -25.23 27.81 1.91
N PRO A 919 -24.84 27.26 0.75
CA PRO A 919 -23.87 27.89 -0.11
C PRO A 919 -24.43 29.19 -0.72
N PRO A 920 -23.67 30.30 -0.68
CA PRO A 920 -24.07 31.56 -1.32
C PRO A 920 -24.43 31.36 -2.80
N GLY A 921 -25.53 31.99 -3.23
CA GLY A 921 -26.00 31.98 -4.62
C GLY A 921 -26.74 30.71 -5.07
N ALA A 922 -27.04 29.76 -4.19
CA ALA A 922 -27.92 28.64 -4.52
C ALA A 922 -29.37 29.12 -4.75
N LYS A 923 -29.99 28.71 -5.87
CA LYS A 923 -31.42 28.90 -6.09
C LYS A 923 -32.18 28.02 -5.09
N GLU A 924 -33.16 28.59 -4.37
CA GLU A 924 -34.06 27.86 -3.47
C GLU A 924 -34.59 26.60 -4.18
N GLY A 925 -34.22 25.41 -3.67
CA GLY A 925 -34.67 24.13 -4.24
C GLY A 925 -33.71 22.95 -4.11
N VAL A 926 -32.48 23.12 -3.61
CA VAL A 926 -31.54 21.99 -3.38
C VAL A 926 -31.35 21.78 -1.89
N VAL A 927 -32.05 20.76 -1.39
CA VAL A 927 -31.90 20.09 -0.08
C VAL A 927 -32.38 20.88 1.14
N ASP A 928 -33.70 20.98 1.29
CA ASP A 928 -34.33 21.24 2.59
C ASP A 928 -34.54 19.88 3.28
N THR A 929 -33.47 19.34 3.90
CA THR A 929 -33.57 18.15 4.75
C THR A 929 -33.72 18.62 6.20
N PRO A 930 -34.82 18.28 6.90
CA PRO A 930 -35.00 18.66 8.30
C PRO A 930 -33.90 18.00 9.15
N GLY A 931 -32.92 18.80 9.60
CA GLY A 931 -31.76 18.37 10.37
C GLY A 931 -30.47 19.15 10.10
N ALA A 932 -30.39 19.89 8.99
CA ALA A 932 -29.16 20.54 8.52
C ALA A 932 -28.68 21.74 9.37
N THR A 933 -29.52 22.33 10.23
CA THR A 933 -29.15 23.46 11.11
C THR A 933 -28.47 23.03 12.42
N SER A 934 -28.28 21.73 12.64
CA SER A 934 -27.65 21.16 13.85
C SER A 934 -26.40 20.31 13.56
N ALA A 935 -25.91 20.29 12.32
CA ALA A 935 -24.74 19.51 11.94
C ALA A 935 -23.46 20.06 12.61
N THR A 936 -22.74 19.21 13.33
CA THR A 936 -21.44 19.54 13.95
C THR A 936 -20.25 19.10 13.08
N SER A 937 -20.47 18.40 11.97
CA SER A 937 -19.46 17.96 10.98
C SER A 937 -20.13 17.71 9.63
N LEU A 938 -19.35 17.68 8.53
CA LEU A 938 -19.88 17.38 7.19
C LEU A 938 -19.70 15.91 6.82
N VAL A 939 -20.71 15.29 6.19
CA VAL A 939 -20.52 13.96 5.56
C VAL A 939 -19.69 14.08 4.27
N SER A 940 -19.17 12.96 3.76
CA SER A 940 -18.20 12.95 2.66
C SER A 940 -18.65 13.73 1.41
N THR A 941 -19.93 13.67 1.05
CA THR A 941 -20.53 14.37 -0.09
C THR A 941 -20.63 15.88 0.12
N GLU A 942 -21.06 16.33 1.30
CA GLU A 942 -21.14 17.75 1.67
C GLU A 942 -19.75 18.38 1.76
N ARG A 943 -18.77 17.63 2.28
CA ARG A 943 -17.37 18.04 2.34
C ARG A 943 -16.75 18.19 0.96
N GLN A 944 -17.00 17.23 0.05
CA GLN A 944 -16.54 17.33 -1.33
C GLN A 944 -17.18 18.53 -2.05
N GLY A 945 -18.49 18.75 -1.85
CA GLY A 945 -19.19 19.93 -2.36
C GLY A 945 -18.60 21.25 -1.82
N LEU A 946 -18.28 21.32 -0.52
CA LEU A 946 -17.61 22.48 0.07
C LEU A 946 -16.20 22.69 -0.52
N LYS A 947 -15.41 21.62 -0.70
CA LYS A 947 -14.07 21.70 -1.31
C LYS A 947 -14.13 22.26 -2.73
N GLU A 948 -15.07 21.78 -3.54
CA GLU A 948 -15.31 22.27 -4.90
C GLU A 948 -15.71 23.75 -4.89
N LEU A 949 -16.63 24.13 -4.00
CA LEU A 949 -17.07 25.52 -3.84
C LEU A 949 -15.95 26.47 -3.41
N LEU A 950 -15.08 26.05 -2.48
CA LEU A 950 -13.95 26.86 -2.00
C LEU A 950 -12.85 27.03 -3.08
N LEU A 951 -12.72 26.08 -4.00
CA LEU A 951 -11.75 26.13 -5.12
C LEU A 951 -12.33 26.75 -6.40
N ASP A 952 -13.65 26.92 -6.46
CA ASP A 952 -14.35 27.42 -7.64
C ASP A 952 -13.86 28.82 -8.06
N ALA A 953 -13.60 28.99 -9.34
CA ALA A 953 -13.00 30.20 -9.91
C ALA A 953 -13.97 31.40 -9.95
N GLU A 954 -15.27 31.16 -9.90
CA GLU A 954 -16.33 32.17 -10.01
C GLU A 954 -17.08 32.37 -8.70
N ARG A 955 -17.46 31.26 -8.05
CA ARG A 955 -18.25 31.21 -6.81
C ARG A 955 -17.39 31.25 -5.55
N GLY A 956 -16.11 30.86 -5.63
CA GLY A 956 -15.22 30.82 -4.47
C GLY A 956 -15.06 32.18 -3.78
N ASP A 957 -15.22 33.30 -4.51
CA ASP A 957 -15.23 34.65 -3.94
C ASP A 957 -16.34 34.82 -2.90
N GLU A 958 -17.55 34.34 -3.20
CA GLU A 958 -18.72 34.48 -2.34
C GLU A 958 -18.67 33.47 -1.17
N VAL A 959 -18.16 32.28 -1.44
CA VAL A 959 -17.99 31.20 -0.45
C VAL A 959 -16.96 31.60 0.61
N TRP A 960 -15.77 32.06 0.20
CA TRP A 960 -14.75 32.50 1.16
C TRP A 960 -15.15 33.79 1.87
N ASP A 961 -15.86 34.71 1.20
CA ASP A 961 -16.41 35.90 1.84
C ASP A 961 -17.35 35.52 2.99
N ALA A 962 -18.25 34.54 2.78
CA ALA A 962 -19.13 34.02 3.83
C ALA A 962 -18.37 33.38 5.01
N VAL A 963 -17.20 32.77 4.76
CA VAL A 963 -16.36 32.16 5.80
C VAL A 963 -15.58 33.20 6.61
N ILE A 964 -15.01 34.22 5.96
CA ILE A 964 -14.06 35.15 6.62
C ILE A 964 -14.72 36.46 7.09
N ARG A 965 -15.89 36.81 6.57
CA ARG A 965 -16.63 38.03 6.96
C ARG A 965 -17.11 37.94 8.41
N GLY A 966 -17.07 39.09 9.09
CA GLY A 966 -17.53 39.23 10.48
C GLY A 966 -16.44 39.07 11.53
N ASP A 967 -16.84 39.24 12.79
CA ASP A 967 -15.97 39.25 13.96
C ASP A 967 -15.77 37.84 14.52
N GLY A 968 -14.72 37.60 15.32
CA GLY A 968 -14.49 36.35 16.05
C GLY A 968 -13.58 35.33 15.35
N LEU A 969 -12.95 35.69 14.24
CA LEU A 969 -12.02 34.81 13.51
C LEU A 969 -10.67 35.49 13.25
N LYS A 970 -9.69 35.17 14.10
CA LYS A 970 -8.29 35.63 13.98
C LYS A 970 -7.49 34.71 13.08
N THR A 971 -6.83 35.29 12.08
CA THR A 971 -5.99 34.56 11.12
C THR A 971 -4.75 35.37 10.77
N ALA A 972 -3.72 34.72 10.23
CA ALA A 972 -2.50 35.41 9.81
C ALA A 972 -1.92 34.81 8.53
N PHE A 973 -1.32 35.65 7.69
CA PHE A 973 -0.43 35.22 6.62
C PHE A 973 1.02 35.47 7.01
N ARG A 974 1.83 34.40 7.00
CA ARG A 974 3.28 34.46 7.13
C ARG A 974 3.92 34.41 5.75
N ILE A 975 4.64 35.46 5.37
CA ILE A 975 5.25 35.63 4.05
C ILE A 975 6.77 35.70 4.21
N VAL A 976 7.48 34.79 3.54
CA VAL A 976 8.94 34.71 3.57
C VAL A 976 9.51 34.74 2.15
N PRO A 977 10.19 35.82 1.74
CA PRO A 977 10.73 35.93 0.39
C PRO A 977 11.84 34.92 0.11
N THR A 978 11.79 34.28 -1.06
CA THR A 978 12.88 33.44 -1.56
C THR A 978 13.99 34.28 -2.22
N ARG A 979 13.74 35.58 -2.41
CA ARG A 979 14.69 36.58 -2.90
C ARG A 979 14.35 37.94 -2.30
N ASN A 980 15.29 38.88 -2.33
CA ASN A 980 15.01 40.25 -1.91
C ASN A 980 13.82 40.80 -2.69
N THR A 981 12.76 41.19 -1.97
CA THR A 981 11.51 41.64 -2.56
C THR A 981 11.21 43.04 -2.06
N ASP A 982 10.68 43.89 -2.91
CA ASP A 982 10.41 45.28 -2.57
C ASP A 982 9.01 45.44 -1.93
N PHE A 983 8.91 46.25 -0.87
CA PHE A 983 7.65 46.47 -0.15
C PHE A 983 6.58 47.12 -1.03
N LEU A 984 6.97 48.01 -1.94
CA LEU A 984 6.05 48.67 -2.88
C LEU A 984 5.50 47.64 -3.87
N HIS A 985 6.32 46.70 -4.34
CA HIS A 985 5.88 45.64 -5.25
C HIS A 985 4.86 44.69 -4.61
N LEU A 986 5.06 44.31 -3.35
CA LEU A 986 4.11 43.49 -2.59
C LEU A 986 2.80 44.27 -2.38
N ARG A 987 2.90 45.51 -1.90
CA ARG A 987 1.77 46.42 -1.72
C ARG A 987 0.97 46.58 -3.00
N ASP A 988 1.61 46.89 -4.12
CA ASP A 988 0.93 47.13 -5.39
C ASP A 988 0.24 45.85 -5.91
N GLY A 989 0.81 44.68 -5.62
CA GLY A 989 0.15 43.39 -5.85
C GLY A 989 -1.17 43.26 -5.11
N TRP A 990 -1.18 43.54 -3.80
CA TRP A 990 -2.40 43.49 -2.99
C TRP A 990 -3.39 44.59 -3.37
N VAL A 991 -2.93 45.82 -3.58
CA VAL A 991 -3.78 46.95 -3.97
C VAL A 991 -4.49 46.69 -5.30
N ARG A 992 -3.81 46.09 -6.28
CA ARG A 992 -4.46 45.69 -7.55
C ARG A 992 -5.57 44.66 -7.31
N GLY A 993 -5.33 43.66 -6.47
CA GLY A 993 -6.33 42.65 -6.11
C GLY A 993 -7.53 43.27 -5.37
N ILE A 994 -7.27 44.11 -4.37
CA ILE A 994 -8.30 44.85 -3.61
C ILE A 994 -9.15 45.70 -4.56
N THR A 995 -8.50 46.51 -5.41
CA THR A 995 -9.19 47.42 -6.33
C THR A 995 -10.02 46.66 -7.36
N GLY A 996 -9.48 45.58 -7.94
CA GLY A 996 -10.20 44.77 -8.93
C GLY A 996 -11.46 44.10 -8.34
N ARG A 997 -11.38 43.63 -7.09
CA ARG A 997 -12.54 43.05 -6.39
C ARG A 997 -13.58 44.09 -6.01
N ALA A 998 -13.16 45.24 -5.49
CA ALA A 998 -14.04 46.36 -5.20
C ALA A 998 -14.77 46.83 -6.46
N GLN A 999 -14.07 46.95 -7.60
CA GLN A 999 -14.68 47.30 -8.89
C GLN A 999 -15.70 46.24 -9.37
N LYS A 1000 -15.38 44.94 -9.24
CA LYS A 1000 -16.31 43.85 -9.58
C LYS A 1000 -17.58 43.90 -8.72
N ALA A 1001 -17.44 44.16 -7.42
CA ALA A 1001 -18.58 44.32 -6.51
C ALA A 1001 -19.42 45.57 -6.84
N ASN A 1002 -18.75 46.70 -7.15
CA ASN A 1002 -19.40 47.93 -7.61
C ASN A 1002 -20.16 47.74 -8.92
N ALA A 1003 -19.63 46.93 -9.84
CA ALA A 1003 -20.30 46.60 -11.10
C ALA A 1003 -21.55 45.73 -10.88
N LYS A 1004 -21.49 44.71 -10.01
CA LYS A 1004 -22.65 43.88 -9.63
C LYS A 1004 -23.75 44.70 -8.93
N ALA A 1005 -23.38 45.72 -8.15
CA ALA A 1005 -24.30 46.61 -7.45
C ALA A 1005 -25.21 47.44 -8.39
N LEU A 1006 -24.73 47.77 -9.61
CA LEU A 1006 -25.51 48.50 -10.62
C LEU A 1006 -26.73 47.70 -11.15
N GLU A 1007 -26.85 46.42 -10.81
CA GLU A 1007 -27.98 45.53 -11.14
C GLU A 1007 -29.03 45.42 -10.01
N GLY A 1008 -28.93 46.22 -8.92
CA GLY A 1008 -30.00 46.37 -7.93
C GLY A 1008 -29.61 46.32 -6.44
N ALA A 1009 -28.32 46.42 -6.07
CA ALA A 1009 -27.86 46.40 -4.68
C ALA A 1009 -26.85 47.54 -4.39
N GLN A 1010 -26.75 48.05 -3.16
CA GLN A 1010 -25.68 48.99 -2.79
C GLN A 1010 -24.36 48.25 -2.55
N SER A 1011 -23.25 48.74 -3.12
CA SER A 1011 -21.92 48.19 -2.84
C SER A 1011 -21.30 48.80 -1.59
N GLU A 1012 -20.81 47.96 -0.69
CA GLU A 1012 -20.09 48.35 0.52
C GLU A 1012 -18.70 48.96 0.24
N PHE A 1013 -18.25 49.07 -1.02
CA PHE A 1013 -16.91 49.59 -1.37
C PHE A 1013 -16.95 50.97 -2.04
N GLN A 1014 -18.11 51.63 -2.09
CA GLN A 1014 -18.29 52.94 -2.73
C GLN A 1014 -18.27 54.13 -1.77
N ASP A 1015 -18.21 53.90 -0.46
CA ASP A 1015 -18.13 55.00 0.51
C ASP A 1015 -16.70 55.55 0.69
N GLU A 1016 -16.63 56.79 1.19
CA GLU A 1016 -15.37 57.51 1.41
C GLU A 1016 -14.46 56.84 2.45
N SER A 1017 -15.03 56.08 3.40
CA SER A 1017 -14.26 55.42 4.45
C SER A 1017 -13.42 54.27 3.89
N PHE A 1018 -13.94 53.53 2.89
CA PHE A 1018 -13.16 52.51 2.19
C PHE A 1018 -11.98 53.11 1.41
N GLY A 1019 -12.20 54.25 0.74
CA GLY A 1019 -11.14 54.98 0.05
C GLY A 1019 -10.03 55.45 0.99
N THR A 1020 -10.41 55.90 2.19
CA THR A 1020 -9.48 56.28 3.27
C THR A 1020 -8.70 55.06 3.76
N ALA A 1021 -9.37 53.95 4.07
CA ALA A 1021 -8.74 52.73 4.54
C ALA A 1021 -7.77 52.11 3.50
N LEU A 1022 -8.06 52.23 2.21
CA LEU A 1022 -7.15 51.81 1.14
C LEU A 1022 -5.88 52.68 1.10
N ASN A 1023 -5.99 53.97 1.41
CA ASN A 1023 -4.83 54.85 1.53
C ASN A 1023 -4.01 54.56 2.80
N ASP A 1024 -4.67 54.22 3.91
CA ASP A 1024 -4.01 53.76 5.12
C ASP A 1024 -3.21 52.47 4.87
N PHE A 1025 -3.82 51.50 4.17
CA PHE A 1025 -3.15 50.26 3.75
C PHE A 1025 -1.92 50.52 2.87
N LYS A 1026 -2.03 51.44 1.91
CA LYS A 1026 -0.89 51.83 1.06
C LYS A 1026 0.24 52.44 1.88
N SER A 1027 -0.10 53.14 2.95
CA SER A 1027 0.84 53.85 3.83
C SER A 1027 1.59 52.92 4.79
N LEU A 1028 1.01 51.77 5.17
CA LEU A 1028 1.68 50.73 5.98
C LEU A 1028 3.04 50.32 5.43
N PHE A 1029 3.17 50.31 4.11
CA PHE A 1029 4.38 49.90 3.40
C PHE A 1029 5.12 51.08 2.74
N GLY A 1030 4.75 52.32 3.11
CA GLY A 1030 5.18 53.56 2.46
C GLY A 1030 6.14 54.46 3.27
N GLY A 1031 6.41 54.17 4.54
CA GLY A 1031 7.15 55.07 5.44
C GLY A 1031 8.50 54.53 5.95
N GLY A 1032 9.62 55.18 5.57
CA GLY A 1032 10.86 55.22 6.36
C GLY A 1032 11.89 54.07 6.23
N GLN A 1033 13.09 54.41 5.75
CA GLN A 1033 14.39 53.67 5.82
C GLN A 1033 14.51 52.26 5.19
N ARG A 1034 13.44 51.47 4.98
CA ARG A 1034 13.53 50.13 4.37
C ARG A 1034 12.70 50.02 3.09
N LYS A 1035 13.39 49.81 1.97
CA LYS A 1035 12.75 49.64 0.64
C LYS A 1035 12.38 48.19 0.33
N ASN A 1036 12.89 47.21 1.09
CA ASN A 1036 12.72 45.79 0.78
C ASN A 1036 12.43 44.91 2.02
N VAL A 1037 11.80 43.77 1.76
CA VAL A 1037 11.76 42.55 2.56
C VAL A 1037 12.90 41.65 2.06
N PRO A 1038 14.04 41.57 2.76
CA PRO A 1038 15.15 40.73 2.34
C PRO A 1038 14.78 39.25 2.32
N LYS A 1039 15.51 38.48 1.51
CA LYS A 1039 15.39 37.03 1.43
C LYS A 1039 15.47 36.40 2.84
N GLY A 1040 14.54 35.51 3.16
CA GLY A 1040 14.49 34.79 4.44
C GLY A 1040 13.90 35.56 5.62
N GLN A 1041 13.65 36.86 5.49
CA GLN A 1041 13.01 37.66 6.55
C GLN A 1041 11.49 37.51 6.49
N THR A 1042 10.83 37.62 7.64
CA THR A 1042 9.40 37.31 7.75
C THR A 1042 8.56 38.59 7.78
N LEU A 1043 7.56 38.66 6.89
CA LEU A 1043 6.48 39.62 6.93
C LEU A 1043 5.21 38.90 7.38
N LEU A 1044 4.53 39.42 8.40
CA LEU A 1044 3.29 38.89 8.93
C LEU A 1044 2.16 39.90 8.66
N LEU A 1045 1.08 39.41 8.06
CA LEU A 1045 -0.19 40.12 7.97
C LEU A 1045 -1.15 39.43 8.94
N VAL A 1046 -1.58 40.13 9.99
CA VAL A 1046 -2.40 39.57 11.06
C VAL A 1046 -3.79 40.19 10.99
N ARG A 1047 -4.81 39.38 10.78
CA ARG A 1047 -6.22 39.78 10.83
C ARG A 1047 -6.74 39.53 12.24
N GLY A 1048 -7.06 40.60 12.95
CA GLY A 1048 -7.58 40.58 14.31
C GLY A 1048 -9.03 40.10 14.40
N GLY A 1049 -9.54 40.01 15.62
CA GLY A 1049 -10.87 39.48 15.92
C GLY A 1049 -12.01 40.31 15.33
N ARG A 1050 -11.82 41.62 15.08
CA ARG A 1050 -12.81 42.48 14.39
C ARG A 1050 -12.46 42.68 12.92
N GLY A 1051 -11.50 41.92 12.43
CA GLY A 1051 -11.00 42.00 11.06
C GLY A 1051 -10.06 43.16 10.77
N GLU A 1052 -9.59 43.90 11.79
CA GLU A 1052 -8.50 44.84 11.62
C GLU A 1052 -7.23 44.14 11.10
N LEU A 1053 -6.43 44.84 10.29
CA LEU A 1053 -5.20 44.32 9.71
C LEU A 1053 -3.98 44.96 10.36
N ASP A 1054 -3.15 44.17 11.01
CA ASP A 1054 -1.82 44.56 11.47
C ASP A 1054 -0.74 44.02 10.55
N ALA A 1055 0.23 44.88 10.21
CA ALA A 1055 1.43 44.47 9.49
C ALA A 1055 2.62 44.45 10.45
N LEU A 1056 3.29 43.30 10.54
CA LEU A 1056 4.45 43.08 11.40
C LEU A 1056 5.64 42.62 10.59
N PHE A 1057 6.83 43.13 10.92
CA PHE A 1057 8.07 42.75 10.24
C PHE A 1057 9.10 42.19 11.20
N HIS A 1058 9.59 41.00 10.90
CA HIS A 1058 10.58 40.29 11.68
C HIS A 1058 11.87 40.15 10.85
N PRO A 1059 12.87 41.02 11.09
CA PRO A 1059 14.08 41.06 10.27
C PRO A 1059 15.04 39.90 10.56
N ASP A 1060 14.99 39.34 11.76
CA ASP A 1060 15.85 38.26 12.23
C ASP A 1060 15.21 37.65 13.48
N PRO A 1061 15.07 36.31 13.57
CA PRO A 1061 14.79 35.55 14.78
C PRO A 1061 15.22 36.10 16.14
N ALA A 1062 16.45 36.63 16.19
CA ALA A 1062 17.07 37.13 17.41
C ALA A 1062 16.70 38.59 17.74
N LYS A 1063 15.80 39.21 16.97
CA LYS A 1063 15.42 40.62 17.10
C LYS A 1063 13.91 40.74 17.34
N PRO A 1064 13.47 41.75 18.11
CA PRO A 1064 12.05 41.96 18.34
C PRO A 1064 11.30 42.25 17.03
N VAL A 1065 10.06 41.77 16.98
CA VAL A 1065 9.13 42.04 15.89
C VAL A 1065 8.81 43.54 15.85
N ARG A 1066 8.76 44.11 14.65
CA ARG A 1066 8.45 45.53 14.45
C ARG A 1066 7.04 45.71 13.94
N PHE A 1067 6.34 46.69 14.50
CA PHE A 1067 5.01 47.09 14.06
C PHE A 1067 5.11 48.05 12.86
N LEU A 1068 4.51 47.69 11.73
CA LEU A 1068 4.49 48.55 10.53
C LEU A 1068 3.23 49.44 10.48
N GLY A 1069 2.20 49.08 11.22
CA GLY A 1069 0.96 49.84 11.35
C GLY A 1069 -0.29 48.96 11.25
N ARG A 1070 -1.45 49.61 11.45
CA ARG A 1070 -2.78 49.00 11.45
C ARG A 1070 -3.70 49.65 10.41
N VAL A 1071 -4.56 48.86 9.80
CA VAL A 1071 -5.76 49.33 9.09
C VAL A 1071 -6.98 48.77 9.81
N SER A 1072 -7.82 49.65 10.34
CA SER A 1072 -8.97 49.25 11.17
C SER A 1072 -10.15 48.71 10.36
N ASP A 1073 -10.22 49.02 9.07
CA ASP A 1073 -11.33 48.62 8.21
C ASP A 1073 -11.19 47.16 7.76
N GLU A 1074 -12.11 46.30 8.20
CA GLU A 1074 -12.05 44.87 7.87
C GLU A 1074 -12.19 44.56 6.39
N ARG A 1075 -12.83 45.45 5.61
CA ARG A 1075 -12.99 45.27 4.17
C ARG A 1075 -11.64 45.17 3.47
N ILE A 1076 -10.63 45.88 3.99
CA ILE A 1076 -9.27 45.79 3.46
C ILE A 1076 -8.66 44.42 3.76
N SER A 1077 -8.73 43.94 5.01
CA SER A 1077 -8.17 42.64 5.39
C SER A 1077 -8.87 41.50 4.65
N ARG A 1078 -10.20 41.56 4.51
CA ARG A 1078 -10.99 40.59 3.75
C ARG A 1078 -10.53 40.50 2.30
N LEU A 1079 -10.40 41.63 1.61
CA LEU A 1079 -9.96 41.65 0.22
C LEU A 1079 -8.50 41.20 0.05
N VAL A 1080 -7.62 41.45 1.03
CA VAL A 1080 -6.26 40.90 1.05
C VAL A 1080 -6.29 39.36 1.16
N TRP A 1081 -7.13 38.80 2.03
CA TRP A 1081 -7.27 37.35 2.19
C TRP A 1081 -7.80 36.68 0.93
N LEU A 1082 -8.85 37.27 0.32
CA LEU A 1082 -9.41 36.76 -0.93
C LEU A 1082 -8.39 36.78 -2.09
N ASN A 1083 -7.38 37.63 -2.06
CA ASN A 1083 -6.30 37.57 -3.05
C ASN A 1083 -5.49 36.28 -3.00
N TYR A 1084 -5.52 35.52 -1.91
CA TYR A 1084 -4.87 34.22 -1.78
C TYR A 1084 -5.85 33.04 -1.84
N LEU A 1085 -7.10 33.24 -1.41
CA LEU A 1085 -8.05 32.16 -1.19
C LEU A 1085 -9.04 31.93 -2.34
N ALA A 1086 -9.40 32.96 -3.10
CA ALA A 1086 -10.60 32.89 -3.94
C ALA A 1086 -10.42 33.49 -5.34
N GLY A 1087 -11.23 33.02 -6.29
CA GLY A 1087 -11.31 33.57 -7.65
C GLY A 1087 -10.27 33.00 -8.62
N LYS A 1088 -10.49 33.27 -9.91
CA LYS A 1088 -9.71 32.70 -11.03
C LYS A 1088 -8.20 32.95 -10.97
N ASN A 1089 -7.76 34.08 -10.41
CA ASN A 1089 -6.35 34.51 -10.43
C ASN A 1089 -5.86 34.80 -9.01
N VAL A 1090 -5.65 33.75 -8.20
CA VAL A 1090 -5.09 33.92 -6.86
C VAL A 1090 -3.58 34.20 -6.88
N SER A 1091 -3.12 34.77 -5.77
CA SER A 1091 -1.73 35.07 -5.52
C SER A 1091 -0.92 33.79 -5.34
N SER A 1092 -1.45 32.68 -4.87
CA SER A 1092 -0.67 31.43 -4.87
C SER A 1092 -1.61 30.25 -4.95
N GLU A 1093 -1.66 29.62 -6.13
CA GLU A 1093 -2.53 28.46 -6.34
C GLU A 1093 -2.17 27.30 -5.40
N GLY A 1094 -0.87 27.05 -5.21
CA GLY A 1094 -0.41 26.05 -4.26
C GLY A 1094 -0.81 26.37 -2.83
N ALA A 1095 -0.81 27.65 -2.43
CA ALA A 1095 -1.27 28.03 -1.09
C ALA A 1095 -2.78 27.90 -0.96
N ARG A 1096 -3.56 28.28 -2.00
CA ARG A 1096 -5.01 28.10 -2.03
C ARG A 1096 -5.38 26.63 -1.84
N GLN A 1097 -4.80 25.75 -2.64
CA GLN A 1097 -5.06 24.31 -2.58
C GLN A 1097 -4.71 23.74 -1.19
N SER A 1098 -3.50 24.04 -0.70
CA SER A 1098 -3.05 23.57 0.61
C SER A 1098 -3.92 24.10 1.76
N VAL A 1099 -4.37 25.37 1.72
CA VAL A 1099 -5.28 25.93 2.73
C VAL A 1099 -6.65 25.26 2.66
N VAL A 1100 -7.18 25.02 1.46
CA VAL A 1100 -8.45 24.28 1.28
C VAL A 1100 -8.33 22.88 1.89
N ASP A 1101 -7.24 22.18 1.62
CA ASP A 1101 -7.01 20.84 2.17
C ASP A 1101 -6.92 20.86 3.72
N GLY A 1102 -6.24 21.86 4.30
CA GLY A 1102 -6.20 22.01 5.75
C GLY A 1102 -7.57 22.34 6.38
N VAL A 1103 -8.38 23.21 5.74
CA VAL A 1103 -9.74 23.46 6.24
C VAL A 1103 -10.67 22.26 6.06
N MET A 1104 -10.43 21.37 5.07
CA MET A 1104 -11.14 20.09 4.96
C MET A 1104 -10.86 19.17 6.16
N GLY A 1105 -9.62 19.17 6.65
CA GLY A 1105 -9.25 18.46 7.88
C GLY A 1105 -9.95 19.00 9.14
N ILE A 1106 -10.37 20.27 9.13
CA ILE A 1106 -11.13 20.89 10.23
C ILE A 1106 -12.60 20.43 10.21
N VAL A 1107 -13.25 20.39 9.03
CA VAL A 1107 -14.69 20.07 8.91
C VAL A 1107 -15.02 18.57 8.90
N GLU A 1108 -14.01 17.71 8.82
CA GLU A 1108 -14.14 16.26 8.94
C GLU A 1108 -14.52 15.81 10.37
N ARG A 1109 -14.30 16.66 11.37
CA ARG A 1109 -14.50 16.34 12.78
C ARG A 1109 -15.72 17.07 13.34
N PRO A 1110 -16.30 16.64 14.48
CA PRO A 1110 -17.34 17.40 15.18
C PRO A 1110 -16.81 18.73 15.76
N VAL A 1111 -17.64 19.77 15.75
CA VAL A 1111 -17.37 21.08 16.36
C VAL A 1111 -17.03 20.91 17.84
N GLY A 1112 -15.89 21.48 18.27
CA GLY A 1112 -15.39 21.42 19.64
C GLY A 1112 -14.36 20.32 19.91
N THR A 1113 -14.00 19.52 18.91
CA THR A 1113 -12.90 18.55 19.01
C THR A 1113 -11.55 19.27 18.97
N VAL A 1114 -10.61 18.92 19.87
CA VAL A 1114 -9.26 19.53 19.90
C VAL A 1114 -8.49 19.17 18.63
N VAL A 1115 -8.19 20.17 17.80
CA VAL A 1115 -7.43 19.97 16.56
C VAL A 1115 -5.94 20.03 16.87
N GLN A 1116 -5.27 18.88 16.88
CA GLN A 1116 -3.85 18.78 17.23
C GLN A 1116 -2.91 19.07 16.05
N LYS A 1117 -3.38 18.97 14.79
CA LYS A 1117 -2.58 19.22 13.58
C LYS A 1117 -3.49 19.48 12.37
N ILE A 1118 -3.18 20.50 11.56
CA ILE A 1118 -4.00 20.92 10.39
C ILE A 1118 -3.21 20.88 9.07
N VAL A 1119 -1.88 20.73 9.11
CA VAL A 1119 -1.01 20.68 7.91
C VAL A 1119 0.04 19.59 8.03
#